data_AF-A0A813LDH6-F1
#
_entry.id   AF-A0A813LDH6-F1
#
_cell.length_a   1.000
_cell.length_b   1.000
_cell.length_c   1.000
_cell.angle_alpha   90.00
_cell.angle_beta   90.00
_cell.angle_gamma   90.00
#
_symmetry.space_group_name_H-M   'P 1'
#
loop_
_entity.id
_entity.type
_entity.pdbx_description
1 polymer ?
#
loop_
_entity_poly.entity_id
_entity_poly.type
_entity_poly.pdbx_seq_one_letter_code
_entity_poly.pdbx_strand_id
1 'polypeptide(L)'
;MAFLPGMLVQIQGLNEKVLPLAGREAQGTAPMDLNGMRAQLVQYDRAVRKWIAATFNGQMLAIEQQFLRALGPEELKGYDFVMGPKSDYNLSGQAITESLATKGYAVVKLLVADEDEAQMLAAARRLDEQGEFSRLAVEFERGYLGLDSSAKTVHLGLNSPDPPDFVRQSAFKTMDDNFGQLCSMLGSYTEESLGFEIYSRTDLLLRMQLADGEEEDYPPADVDDGDAEGFMHLMYRKRLAAMQFVGPAEGSLKLVSTQGGPDVELAAEPHTMLLILSSRWDFCYEPEGQSLVLQTFFLAAPAVYTMLEVHGVDEVLSLATGPTGEQISIEGMYCRYGMASEGRAQFWSGAGKASCDGLTAVPQNRWDNSLYFDSDQTAGGTYCNHGCFGIEGVDLFDCRFFEVSPMEAKLMDPVQRQVLEVSYSALLEAGYDKNALQRKATNIGHFVGIDKDDWMVMAAAGDINLGGACGAAAAANSITANRFSYLMNLKGASMTIDTACSSSLVCSHVSKLHLRAKGCFTFNSTADGYARGELCGALCFALKQFEPQTGSICCLAGSQANQDGRSASLTAPNGPAQEKCIKAVLREAGLTPSEVDIFECHGTGTALGDPIEVGSFKKVMSATPRAEPLSITSSKSNIAHAEGGAGLAGFFKCCLQVSQCEASPNVHLKVKNPHIDMEGFPCHMLSESLCTRQDDAYAGVSSFGFGGTNAHAEAWGRNIMNSRGNLELPKVLELPKNIK
;
A
#
# COMPACT_ATOMS: atom_id res chain seq x y z
N MET A 1 38.36 -54.77 19.46
CA MET A 1 37.27 -53.77 19.46
C MET A 1 36.00 -54.46 18.98
N ALA A 2 34.85 -54.25 19.63
CA ALA A 2 33.59 -54.78 19.12
C ALA A 2 33.12 -53.89 17.96
N PHE A 3 32.78 -54.48 16.81
CA PHE A 3 32.16 -53.74 15.71
C PHE A 3 30.70 -53.42 16.06
N LEU A 4 30.27 -52.22 15.72
CA LEU A 4 28.92 -51.70 15.96
C LEU A 4 28.31 -51.20 14.65
N PRO A 5 26.97 -51.25 14.51
CA PRO A 5 26.29 -50.56 13.42
C PRO A 5 26.68 -49.07 13.37
N GLY A 6 26.85 -48.53 12.16
CA GLY A 6 27.30 -47.15 11.90
C GLY A 6 28.81 -46.98 11.79
N MET A 7 29.63 -47.95 12.24
CA MET A 7 31.09 -47.84 12.16
C MET A 7 31.59 -47.87 10.72
N LEU A 8 32.55 -47.00 10.41
CA LEU A 8 33.28 -47.01 9.13
C LEU A 8 34.41 -48.02 9.18
N VAL A 9 34.53 -48.81 8.11
CA VAL A 9 35.46 -49.92 8.00
C VAL A 9 36.12 -49.97 6.62
N GLN A 10 37.30 -50.56 6.54
CA GLN A 10 37.93 -50.99 5.31
C GLN A 10 37.93 -52.52 5.25
N ILE A 11 37.62 -53.05 4.08
CA ILE A 11 37.64 -54.48 3.79
C ILE A 11 39.08 -54.87 3.43
N GLN A 12 39.64 -55.87 4.10
CA GLN A 12 41.03 -56.29 3.92
C GLN A 12 41.16 -57.82 3.93
N GLY A 13 42.08 -58.34 3.11
CA GLY A 13 42.44 -59.76 3.12
C GLY A 13 41.41 -60.70 2.50
N LEU A 14 40.47 -60.15 1.73
CA LEU A 14 39.48 -60.93 0.97
C LEU A 14 40.07 -61.29 -0.40
N ASN A 15 40.28 -62.59 -0.66
CA ASN A 15 40.89 -63.09 -1.90
C ASN A 15 39.86 -63.52 -2.96
N GLU A 16 38.58 -63.54 -2.60
CA GLU A 16 37.49 -63.99 -3.45
C GLU A 16 36.58 -62.82 -3.82
N LYS A 17 36.06 -62.82 -5.05
CA LYS A 17 35.08 -61.82 -5.48
C LYS A 17 33.72 -62.11 -4.86
N VAL A 18 33.06 -61.09 -4.31
CA VAL A 18 31.78 -61.23 -3.62
C VAL A 18 30.66 -60.64 -4.46
N LEU A 19 29.50 -61.29 -4.42
CA LEU A 19 28.26 -60.81 -5.02
C LEU A 19 27.58 -59.80 -4.08
N PRO A 20 27.23 -58.60 -4.56
CA PRO A 20 26.33 -57.68 -3.86
C PRO A 20 25.04 -58.36 -3.39
N LEU A 21 24.59 -57.99 -2.20
CA LEU A 21 23.25 -58.33 -1.74
C LEU A 21 22.27 -57.57 -2.63
N ALA A 22 21.39 -58.30 -3.30
CA ALA A 22 20.38 -57.68 -4.16
C ALA A 22 19.50 -56.73 -3.32
N GLY A 23 19.61 -55.42 -3.59
CA GLY A 23 18.54 -54.47 -3.30
C GLY A 23 17.35 -54.76 -4.20
N ARG A 24 16.19 -54.15 -3.91
CA ARG A 24 15.02 -54.21 -4.80
C ARG A 24 15.48 -53.76 -6.20
N GLU A 25 15.60 -54.72 -7.14
CA GLU A 25 15.93 -54.57 -8.57
C GLU A 25 17.37 -54.84 -9.09
N ALA A 26 18.27 -55.51 -8.35
CA ALA A 26 19.56 -55.93 -8.93
C ALA A 26 19.53 -57.38 -9.49
N GLN A 27 19.06 -57.57 -10.72
CA GLN A 27 19.33 -58.79 -11.52
C GLN A 27 20.51 -58.52 -12.48
N GLY A 28 21.71 -59.02 -12.16
CA GLY A 28 22.85 -59.02 -13.11
C GLY A 28 24.21 -58.56 -12.58
N THR A 29 24.37 -58.29 -11.29
CA THR A 29 25.65 -57.79 -10.73
C THR A 29 26.75 -58.84 -10.78
N ALA A 30 27.89 -58.48 -11.38
CA ALA A 30 29.07 -59.34 -11.46
C ALA A 30 29.80 -59.40 -10.10
N PRO A 31 30.44 -60.53 -9.75
CA PRO A 31 31.29 -60.61 -8.56
C PRO A 31 32.40 -59.56 -8.60
N MET A 32 32.61 -58.86 -7.48
CA MET A 32 33.58 -57.77 -7.39
C MET A 32 34.68 -58.02 -6.36
N ASP A 33 35.86 -57.46 -6.64
CA ASP A 33 36.97 -57.44 -5.68
C ASP A 33 36.70 -56.31 -4.67
N LEU A 34 36.56 -56.69 -3.41
CA LEU A 34 36.24 -55.76 -2.33
C LEU A 34 37.48 -55.35 -1.53
N ASN A 35 38.64 -55.92 -1.82
CA ASN A 35 39.83 -55.70 -1.00
C ASN A 35 40.30 -54.25 -1.14
N GLY A 36 40.42 -53.56 -0.01
CA GLY A 36 40.76 -52.13 0.05
C GLY A 36 39.54 -51.18 0.03
N MET A 37 38.33 -51.66 -0.28
CA MET A 37 37.12 -50.83 -0.30
C MET A 37 36.72 -50.37 1.11
N ARG A 38 36.14 -49.17 1.18
CA ARG A 38 35.60 -48.57 2.41
C ARG A 38 34.09 -48.74 2.47
N ALA A 39 33.56 -48.98 3.66
CA ALA A 39 32.15 -49.22 3.89
C ALA A 39 31.67 -48.74 5.27
N GLN A 40 30.36 -48.58 5.43
CA GLN A 40 29.67 -48.38 6.71
C GLN A 40 28.97 -49.68 7.11
N LEU A 41 29.16 -50.12 8.36
CA LEU A 41 28.43 -51.26 8.88
C LEU A 41 26.96 -50.93 9.10
N VAL A 42 26.05 -51.68 8.48
CA VAL A 42 24.60 -51.45 8.58
C VAL A 42 23.99 -52.27 9.70
N GLN A 43 24.24 -53.58 9.72
CA GLN A 43 23.76 -54.48 10.76
C GLN A 43 24.51 -55.81 10.75
N TYR A 44 24.49 -56.54 11.87
CA TYR A 44 25.05 -57.89 11.92
C TYR A 44 23.96 -58.94 11.72
N ASP A 45 24.07 -59.73 10.66
CA ASP A 45 23.16 -60.83 10.40
C ASP A 45 23.62 -62.09 11.16
N ARG A 46 22.83 -62.46 12.19
CA ARG A 46 23.12 -63.61 13.04
C ARG A 46 22.91 -64.96 12.35
N ALA A 47 22.07 -65.02 11.32
CA ALA A 47 21.76 -66.26 10.61
C ALA A 47 22.95 -66.73 9.76
N VAL A 48 23.59 -65.79 9.06
CA VAL A 48 24.77 -66.07 8.22
C VAL A 48 26.10 -65.71 8.88
N ARG A 49 26.07 -65.14 10.10
CA ARG A 49 27.25 -64.71 10.89
C ARG A 49 28.17 -63.74 10.13
N LYS A 50 27.57 -62.82 9.38
CA LYS A 50 28.26 -61.80 8.57
C LYS A 50 27.71 -60.41 8.89
N TRP A 51 28.56 -59.41 8.74
CA TRP A 51 28.15 -58.01 8.76
C TRP A 51 27.58 -57.63 7.40
N ILE A 52 26.43 -56.97 7.42
CA ILE A 52 25.88 -56.26 6.27
C ILE A 52 26.54 -54.87 6.27
N ALA A 53 27.23 -54.53 5.18
CA ALA A 53 27.94 -53.27 5.03
C ALA A 53 27.53 -52.56 3.73
N ALA A 54 27.44 -51.24 3.77
CA ALA A 54 27.21 -50.36 2.62
C ALA A 54 28.54 -49.75 2.19
N THR A 55 29.03 -50.03 0.99
CA THR A 55 30.28 -49.45 0.48
C THR A 55 30.13 -47.97 0.13
N PHE A 56 31.25 -47.29 -0.10
CA PHE A 56 31.26 -45.88 -0.48
C PHE A 56 30.62 -45.60 -1.85
N ASN A 57 30.51 -46.61 -2.70
CA ASN A 57 29.70 -46.62 -3.92
C ASN A 57 28.31 -47.26 -3.70
N GLY A 58 27.75 -47.15 -2.49
CA GLY A 58 26.35 -47.46 -2.19
C GLY A 58 25.94 -48.94 -2.22
N GLN A 59 26.84 -49.87 -2.52
CA GLN A 59 26.50 -51.29 -2.63
C GLN A 59 26.41 -51.98 -1.26
N MET A 60 25.42 -52.86 -1.13
CA MET A 60 25.17 -53.63 0.08
C MET A 60 25.83 -55.00 -0.04
N LEU A 61 26.64 -55.40 0.95
CA LEU A 61 27.42 -56.65 0.91
C LEU A 61 27.40 -57.36 2.27
N ALA A 62 27.51 -58.69 2.26
CA ALA A 62 27.65 -59.51 3.47
C ALA A 62 29.11 -59.97 3.65
N ILE A 63 29.78 -59.50 4.70
CA ILE A 63 31.23 -59.68 4.91
C ILE A 63 31.50 -60.29 6.29
N GLU A 64 32.42 -61.24 6.35
CA GLU A 64 32.86 -61.82 7.62
C GLU A 64 33.72 -60.82 8.39
N GLN A 65 33.52 -60.79 9.72
CA GLN A 65 34.17 -59.80 10.58
C GLN A 65 35.71 -59.83 10.50
N GLN A 66 36.32 -60.97 10.19
CA GLN A 66 37.77 -61.11 10.08
C GLN A 66 38.39 -60.27 8.94
N PHE A 67 37.59 -59.92 7.93
CA PHE A 67 38.01 -59.09 6.80
C PHE A 67 37.75 -57.60 7.02
N LEU A 68 37.32 -57.18 8.21
CA LEU A 68 36.97 -55.80 8.51
C LEU A 68 38.05 -55.16 9.39
N ARG A 69 38.48 -53.97 9.01
CA ARG A 69 39.32 -53.08 9.82
C ARG A 69 38.58 -51.77 10.05
N ALA A 70 38.43 -51.33 11.30
CA ALA A 70 37.83 -50.02 11.59
C ALA A 70 38.69 -48.88 11.03
N LEU A 71 38.05 -47.88 10.44
CA LEU A 71 38.72 -46.67 9.95
C LEU A 71 38.85 -45.64 11.07
N GLY A 72 40.03 -45.03 11.18
CA GLY A 72 40.25 -43.87 12.04
C GLY A 72 39.91 -42.54 11.34
N PRO A 73 39.81 -41.43 12.09
CA PRO A 73 39.51 -40.10 11.54
C PRO A 73 40.50 -39.64 10.44
N GLU A 74 41.80 -39.86 10.65
CA GLU A 74 42.87 -39.50 9.70
C GLU A 74 42.77 -40.26 8.35
N GLU A 75 42.04 -41.38 8.33
CA GLU A 75 41.90 -42.22 7.15
C GLU A 75 40.78 -41.75 6.21
N LEU A 76 39.98 -40.77 6.62
CA LEU A 76 38.90 -40.20 5.83
C LEU A 76 39.38 -39.18 4.78
N LYS A 77 40.69 -38.90 4.68
CA LYS A 77 41.35 -38.21 3.54
C LYS A 77 40.63 -36.94 3.05
N GLY A 78 40.23 -36.03 3.94
CA GLY A 78 39.70 -34.72 3.56
C GLY A 78 38.18 -34.57 3.58
N TYR A 79 37.43 -35.63 3.94
CA TYR A 79 36.02 -35.50 4.30
C TYR A 79 35.85 -35.19 5.78
N ASP A 80 34.95 -34.26 6.10
CA ASP A 80 34.55 -33.97 7.49
C ASP A 80 33.58 -35.02 8.03
N PHE A 81 32.78 -35.61 7.13
CA PHE A 81 31.74 -36.55 7.50
C PHE A 81 31.46 -37.56 6.39
N VAL A 82 30.94 -38.74 6.76
CA VAL A 82 30.46 -39.76 5.82
C VAL A 82 29.00 -40.06 6.14
N MET A 83 28.12 -39.83 5.19
CA MET A 83 26.69 -40.06 5.32
C MET A 83 26.26 -41.29 4.54
N GLY A 84 25.90 -42.34 5.28
CA GLY A 84 25.32 -43.59 4.79
C GLY A 84 24.04 -44.03 5.53
N PRO A 85 23.50 -45.24 5.22
CA PRO A 85 22.20 -45.73 5.71
C PRO A 85 22.02 -45.83 7.24
N LYS A 86 23.11 -45.80 8.02
CA LYS A 86 23.08 -45.84 9.49
C LYS A 86 23.66 -44.60 10.15
N SER A 87 23.73 -43.49 9.44
CA SER A 87 24.14 -42.21 10.02
C SER A 87 23.07 -41.70 10.98
N ASP A 88 23.47 -41.20 12.14
CA ASP A 88 22.57 -40.53 13.07
C ASP A 88 22.41 -39.07 12.64
N TYR A 89 21.19 -38.67 12.27
CA TYR A 89 20.92 -37.34 11.74
C TYR A 89 21.21 -36.22 12.75
N ASN A 90 21.01 -36.42 14.05
CA ASN A 90 21.30 -35.37 15.04
C ASN A 90 22.81 -35.14 15.17
N LEU A 91 23.58 -36.24 15.25
CA LEU A 91 25.05 -36.15 15.29
C LEU A 91 25.62 -35.61 13.97
N SER A 92 25.01 -35.98 12.84
CA SER A 92 25.39 -35.50 11.51
C SER A 92 25.14 -33.99 11.38
N GLY A 93 23.97 -33.51 11.80
CA GLY A 93 23.61 -32.09 11.81
C GLY A 93 24.57 -31.25 12.66
N GLN A 94 24.89 -31.73 13.86
CA GLN A 94 25.84 -31.06 14.75
C GLN A 94 27.24 -30.99 14.13
N ALA A 95 27.78 -32.10 13.62
CA ALA A 95 29.13 -32.15 13.06
C ALA A 95 29.29 -31.30 11.79
N ILE A 96 28.28 -31.31 10.92
CA ILE A 96 28.24 -30.46 9.72
C ILE A 96 28.21 -29.00 10.13
N THR A 97 27.38 -28.63 11.10
CA THR A 97 27.25 -27.25 11.57
C THR A 97 28.53 -26.76 12.27
N GLU A 98 29.19 -27.60 13.05
CA GLU A 98 30.49 -27.30 13.66
C GLU A 98 31.58 -27.04 12.61
N SER A 99 31.60 -27.85 11.54
CA SER A 99 32.50 -27.64 10.40
C SER A 99 32.20 -26.30 9.70
N LEU A 100 30.93 -26.01 9.42
CA LEU A 100 30.50 -24.73 8.85
C LEU A 100 30.86 -23.53 9.74
N ALA A 101 30.73 -23.65 11.06
CA ALA A 101 31.08 -22.59 12.01
C ALA A 101 32.59 -22.31 12.01
N THR A 102 33.38 -23.38 11.97
CA THR A 102 34.84 -23.32 12.09
C THR A 102 35.47 -22.81 10.80
N LYS A 103 35.25 -23.51 9.68
CA LYS A 103 35.94 -23.23 8.40
C LYS A 103 35.05 -22.60 7.33
N GLY A 104 33.73 -22.55 7.52
CA GLY A 104 32.79 -21.97 6.54
C GLY A 104 32.36 -22.92 5.43
N TYR A 105 32.80 -24.17 5.43
CA TYR A 105 32.37 -25.20 4.49
C TYR A 105 32.39 -26.58 5.16
N ALA A 106 31.71 -27.56 4.59
CA ALA A 106 31.73 -28.95 5.07
C ALA A 106 31.71 -29.92 3.87
N VAL A 107 32.67 -30.85 3.85
CA VAL A 107 32.83 -31.88 2.83
C VAL A 107 32.28 -33.20 3.36
N VAL A 108 31.24 -33.71 2.71
CA VAL A 108 30.50 -34.91 3.14
C VAL A 108 30.60 -35.98 2.06
N LYS A 109 31.11 -37.18 2.39
CA LYS A 109 31.04 -38.32 1.48
C LYS A 109 29.70 -39.01 1.59
N LEU A 110 29.00 -39.19 0.48
CA LEU A 110 27.73 -39.91 0.40
C LEU A 110 27.95 -41.33 -0.12
N LEU A 111 27.15 -42.28 0.36
CA LEU A 111 27.11 -43.63 -0.21
C LEU A 111 26.01 -43.67 -1.29
N VAL A 112 26.39 -43.48 -2.55
CA VAL A 112 25.48 -43.49 -3.71
C VAL A 112 25.79 -44.72 -4.55
N ALA A 113 24.77 -45.45 -5.00
CA ALA A 113 24.96 -46.65 -5.82
C ALA A 113 25.35 -46.29 -7.26
N ASP A 114 26.24 -47.09 -7.86
CA ASP A 114 26.64 -46.94 -9.28
C ASP A 114 25.42 -46.98 -10.22
N GLU A 115 24.37 -47.75 -9.87
CA GLU A 115 23.12 -47.84 -10.61
C GLU A 115 22.31 -46.52 -10.55
N ASP A 116 22.25 -45.87 -9.38
CA ASP A 116 21.57 -44.59 -9.21
C ASP A 116 22.29 -43.47 -9.97
N GLU A 117 23.63 -43.49 -9.95
CA GLU A 117 24.46 -42.60 -10.78
C GLU A 117 24.14 -42.78 -12.26
N ALA A 118 24.15 -44.02 -12.75
CA ALA A 118 23.85 -44.34 -14.14
C ALA A 118 22.44 -43.91 -14.55
N GLN A 119 21.44 -44.09 -13.67
CA GLN A 119 20.07 -43.63 -13.91
C GLN A 119 19.99 -42.10 -14.02
N MET A 120 20.65 -41.36 -13.12
CA MET A 120 20.69 -39.89 -13.16
C MET A 120 21.39 -39.38 -14.42
N LEU A 121 22.52 -39.96 -14.80
CA LEU A 121 23.24 -39.60 -16.03
C LEU A 121 22.39 -39.88 -17.28
N ALA A 122 21.69 -41.02 -17.33
CA ALA A 122 20.81 -41.34 -18.44
C ALA A 122 19.61 -40.37 -18.54
N ALA A 123 19.01 -40.01 -17.40
CA ALA A 123 17.92 -39.03 -17.35
C ALA A 123 18.40 -37.62 -17.73
N ALA A 124 19.58 -37.19 -17.26
CA ALA A 124 20.18 -35.91 -17.63
C ALA A 124 20.47 -35.83 -19.13
N ARG A 125 21.08 -36.87 -19.72
CA ARG A 125 21.30 -36.94 -21.17
C ARG A 125 20.01 -36.89 -21.96
N ARG A 126 18.95 -37.54 -21.48
CA ARG A 126 17.64 -37.48 -22.13
C ARG A 126 17.02 -36.08 -22.07
N LEU A 127 17.17 -35.35 -20.96
CA LEU A 127 16.74 -33.96 -20.86
C LEU A 127 17.51 -33.06 -21.83
N ASP A 128 18.81 -33.31 -21.98
CA ASP A 128 19.70 -32.63 -22.91
C ASP A 128 19.28 -32.86 -24.37
N GLU A 129 19.05 -34.13 -24.75
CA GLU A 129 18.53 -34.53 -26.06
C GLU A 129 17.14 -33.95 -26.37
N GLN A 130 16.35 -33.64 -25.33
CA GLN A 130 15.03 -33.01 -25.44
C GLN A 130 15.08 -31.48 -25.48
N GLY A 131 16.26 -30.87 -25.31
CA GLY A 131 16.42 -29.42 -25.32
C GLY A 131 15.87 -28.72 -24.07
N GLU A 132 15.74 -29.44 -22.95
CA GLU A 132 15.18 -28.92 -21.69
C GLU A 132 16.21 -28.12 -20.87
N PHE A 133 17.49 -28.23 -21.23
CA PHE A 133 18.55 -27.41 -20.64
C PHE A 133 18.57 -26.02 -21.26
N SER A 134 18.95 -25.04 -20.45
CA SER A 134 19.21 -23.68 -20.90
C SER A 134 20.49 -23.14 -20.26
N ARG A 135 20.98 -22.00 -20.76
CA ARG A 135 22.05 -21.26 -20.11
C ARG A 135 21.46 -20.04 -19.41
N LEU A 136 21.87 -19.82 -18.17
CA LEU A 136 21.52 -18.60 -17.45
C LEU A 136 22.09 -17.37 -18.16
N ALA A 137 21.44 -16.22 -17.99
CA ALA A 137 22.03 -14.96 -18.40
C ALA A 137 23.41 -14.78 -17.75
N VAL A 138 24.36 -14.20 -18.49
CA VAL A 138 25.77 -14.08 -18.07
C VAL A 138 25.88 -13.37 -16.71
N GLU A 139 25.00 -12.39 -16.45
CA GLU A 139 25.00 -11.65 -15.19
C GLU A 139 24.59 -12.50 -13.98
N PHE A 140 23.87 -13.61 -14.19
CA PHE A 140 23.35 -14.48 -13.14
C PHE A 140 24.22 -15.72 -12.89
N GLU A 141 25.06 -16.10 -13.85
CA GLU A 141 25.93 -17.28 -13.77
C GLU A 141 26.76 -17.26 -12.48
N ARG A 142 27.40 -16.14 -12.13
CA ARG A 142 28.20 -16.06 -10.90
C ARG A 142 27.41 -16.41 -9.63
N GLY A 143 26.16 -15.96 -9.54
CA GLY A 143 25.34 -16.19 -8.35
C GLY A 143 24.91 -17.65 -8.20
N TYR A 144 24.54 -18.27 -9.33
CA TYR A 144 24.03 -19.64 -9.41
C TYR A 144 25.14 -20.69 -9.50
N LEU A 145 26.17 -20.42 -10.29
CA LEU A 145 27.17 -21.41 -10.70
C LEU A 145 28.50 -21.26 -9.98
N GLY A 146 28.74 -20.12 -9.35
CA GLY A 146 30.03 -19.75 -8.78
C GLY A 146 30.84 -18.84 -9.72
N LEU A 147 31.97 -18.34 -9.23
CA LEU A 147 32.89 -17.48 -9.97
C LEU A 147 33.42 -18.19 -11.22
N ASP A 148 33.41 -17.47 -12.34
CA ASP A 148 33.95 -17.90 -13.64
C ASP A 148 33.44 -19.28 -14.10
N SER A 149 32.29 -19.71 -13.58
CA SER A 149 31.72 -21.03 -13.85
C SER A 149 30.61 -20.91 -14.89
N SER A 150 30.69 -21.71 -15.94
CA SER A 150 29.65 -21.82 -16.97
C SER A 150 29.13 -23.26 -17.05
N ALA A 151 27.83 -23.41 -17.27
CA ALA A 151 27.16 -24.71 -17.36
C ALA A 151 25.80 -24.54 -18.03
N LYS A 152 25.32 -25.59 -18.69
CA LYS A 152 23.90 -25.71 -19.00
C LYS A 152 23.17 -26.22 -17.77
N THR A 153 21.99 -25.64 -17.52
CA THR A 153 21.23 -25.87 -16.29
C THR A 153 19.75 -26.13 -16.54
N VAL A 154 19.12 -26.82 -15.58
CA VAL A 154 17.66 -26.97 -15.53
C VAL A 154 17.20 -27.09 -14.08
N HIS A 155 16.09 -26.43 -13.74
CA HIS A 155 15.42 -26.62 -12.45
C HIS A 155 14.44 -27.77 -12.55
N LEU A 156 14.59 -28.78 -11.68
CA LEU A 156 13.84 -30.04 -11.79
C LEU A 156 12.52 -30.06 -11.01
N GLY A 157 12.17 -29.05 -10.22
CA GLY A 157 10.84 -28.88 -9.60
C GLY A 157 10.14 -30.15 -9.10
N LEU A 158 10.85 -31.11 -8.48
CA LEU A 158 10.41 -32.52 -8.33
C LEU A 158 9.20 -32.76 -7.42
N ASN A 159 8.76 -31.70 -6.72
CA ASN A 159 7.56 -31.70 -5.88
C ASN A 159 6.32 -31.12 -6.61
N SER A 160 6.50 -30.66 -7.85
CA SER A 160 5.44 -30.20 -8.75
C SER A 160 5.09 -31.29 -9.78
N PRO A 161 3.95 -31.20 -10.47
CA PRO A 161 3.60 -32.14 -11.53
C PRO A 161 4.40 -31.92 -12.84
N ASP A 162 5.12 -30.81 -12.96
CA ASP A 162 5.72 -30.32 -14.21
C ASP A 162 6.87 -31.20 -14.76
N PRO A 163 7.74 -31.83 -13.95
CA PRO A 163 8.87 -32.59 -14.48
C PRO A 163 8.44 -33.89 -15.15
N PRO A 164 9.13 -34.33 -16.22
CA PRO A 164 8.80 -35.58 -16.90
C PRO A 164 8.86 -36.80 -15.97
N ASP A 165 8.01 -37.78 -16.21
CA ASP A 165 7.90 -38.98 -15.36
C ASP A 165 9.22 -39.74 -15.24
N PHE A 166 10.03 -39.79 -16.30
CA PHE A 166 11.33 -40.47 -16.27
C PHE A 166 12.34 -39.78 -15.34
N VAL A 167 12.21 -38.46 -15.11
CA VAL A 167 13.02 -37.71 -14.14
C VAL A 167 12.54 -38.04 -12.73
N ARG A 168 11.22 -38.02 -12.51
CA ARG A 168 10.60 -38.36 -11.21
C ARG A 168 10.81 -39.81 -10.79
N GLN A 169 10.91 -40.73 -11.75
CA GLN A 169 11.17 -42.15 -11.53
C GLN A 169 12.66 -42.48 -11.42
N SER A 170 13.55 -41.54 -11.73
CA SER A 170 15.00 -41.71 -11.54
C SER A 170 15.43 -41.41 -10.09
N ALA A 171 16.68 -41.70 -9.77
CA ALA A 171 17.27 -41.40 -8.47
C ALA A 171 17.34 -39.88 -8.14
N PHE A 172 17.05 -38.95 -9.07
CA PHE A 172 16.96 -37.51 -8.77
C PHE A 172 15.94 -37.22 -7.66
N LYS A 173 14.81 -37.94 -7.62
CA LYS A 173 13.80 -37.73 -6.57
C LYS A 173 14.34 -38.07 -5.19
N THR A 174 15.07 -39.17 -5.09
CA THR A 174 15.73 -39.57 -3.83
C THR A 174 16.80 -38.56 -3.42
N MET A 175 17.59 -38.02 -4.37
CA MET A 175 18.57 -37.00 -4.07
C MET A 175 17.94 -35.68 -3.61
N ASP A 176 16.83 -35.26 -4.22
CA ASP A 176 16.08 -34.07 -3.80
C ASP A 176 15.48 -34.23 -2.40
N ASP A 177 14.95 -35.41 -2.08
CA ASP A 177 14.46 -35.74 -0.73
C ASP A 177 15.58 -35.68 0.31
N ASN A 178 16.79 -36.13 -0.05
CA ASN A 178 17.96 -36.04 0.82
C ASN A 178 18.36 -34.57 1.10
N PHE A 179 18.30 -33.69 0.09
CA PHE A 179 18.51 -32.25 0.31
C PHE A 179 17.44 -31.64 1.21
N GLY A 180 16.17 -32.06 1.06
CA GLY A 180 15.08 -31.65 1.95
C GLY A 180 15.29 -32.08 3.40
N GLN A 181 15.70 -33.34 3.61
CA GLN A 181 16.05 -33.85 4.95
C GLN A 181 17.24 -33.11 5.55
N LEU A 182 18.27 -32.85 4.76
CA LEU A 182 19.45 -32.08 5.17
C LEU A 182 19.06 -30.65 5.59
N CYS A 183 18.19 -29.98 4.83
CA CYS A 183 17.67 -28.66 5.15
C CYS A 183 16.94 -28.65 6.51
N SER A 184 16.05 -29.63 6.73
CA SER A 184 15.32 -29.79 7.99
C SER A 184 16.26 -30.08 9.17
N MET A 185 17.21 -30.98 8.97
CA MET A 185 18.21 -31.37 9.96
C MET A 185 19.11 -30.20 10.38
N LEU A 186 19.62 -29.41 9.43
CA LEU A 186 20.48 -28.28 9.73
C LEU A 186 19.72 -27.09 10.34
N GLY A 187 18.44 -26.92 10.01
CA GLY A 187 17.60 -25.84 10.53
C GLY A 187 17.64 -25.71 12.05
N SER A 188 17.66 -26.84 12.78
CA SER A 188 17.70 -26.85 14.25
C SER A 188 19.01 -26.39 14.89
N TYR A 189 20.11 -26.28 14.12
CA TYR A 189 21.44 -25.97 14.66
C TYR A 189 22.04 -24.66 14.11
N THR A 190 21.55 -24.21 12.94
CA THR A 190 22.15 -23.09 12.21
C THR A 190 21.99 -21.74 12.88
N GLU A 191 20.86 -21.49 13.57
CA GLU A 191 20.65 -20.22 14.27
C GLU A 191 21.66 -20.06 15.42
N GLU A 192 21.78 -21.06 16.29
CA GLU A 192 22.68 -21.02 17.46
C GLU A 192 24.17 -21.03 17.04
N SER A 193 24.52 -21.85 16.04
CA SER A 193 25.93 -22.08 15.70
C SER A 193 26.48 -21.16 14.61
N LEU A 194 25.63 -20.71 13.68
CA LEU A 194 26.04 -19.92 12.51
C LEU A 194 25.39 -18.52 12.48
N GLY A 195 24.43 -18.24 13.36
CA GLY A 195 23.79 -16.93 13.48
C GLY A 195 22.73 -16.62 12.42
N PHE A 196 22.17 -17.63 11.75
CA PHE A 196 21.03 -17.45 10.84
C PHE A 196 20.11 -18.67 10.83
N GLU A 197 18.83 -18.45 10.55
CA GLU A 197 17.85 -19.51 10.33
C GLU A 197 17.75 -19.87 8.84
N ILE A 198 17.58 -21.17 8.55
CA ILE A 198 17.20 -21.64 7.22
C ILE A 198 15.67 -21.62 7.14
N TYR A 199 15.12 -20.69 6.36
CA TYR A 199 13.68 -20.53 6.16
C TYR A 199 13.13 -21.46 5.07
N SER A 200 13.84 -21.56 3.95
CA SER A 200 13.43 -22.37 2.81
C SER A 200 14.63 -22.79 1.97
N ARG A 201 14.43 -23.62 0.94
CA ARG A 201 15.44 -23.91 -0.09
C ARG A 201 14.88 -23.70 -1.49
N THR A 202 15.76 -23.58 -2.49
CA THR A 202 15.37 -23.64 -3.90
C THR A 202 15.08 -25.07 -4.35
N ASP A 203 14.34 -25.20 -5.44
CA ASP A 203 14.27 -26.45 -6.19
C ASP A 203 15.67 -26.92 -6.63
N LEU A 204 15.78 -28.21 -6.91
CA LEU A 204 17.01 -28.83 -7.37
C LEU A 204 17.43 -28.24 -8.72
N LEU A 205 18.59 -27.62 -8.74
CA LEU A 205 19.26 -27.14 -9.94
C LEU A 205 20.20 -28.24 -10.42
N LEU A 206 19.91 -28.80 -11.59
CA LEU A 206 20.78 -29.72 -12.30
C LEU A 206 21.77 -28.93 -13.14
N ARG A 207 23.06 -29.28 -13.06
CA ARG A 207 24.15 -28.62 -13.79
C ARG A 207 24.95 -29.63 -14.59
N MET A 208 25.20 -29.32 -15.86
CA MET A 208 26.13 -30.03 -16.74
C MET A 208 27.12 -29.05 -17.36
N GLN A 209 28.39 -29.44 -17.44
CA GLN A 209 29.42 -28.61 -18.06
C GLN A 209 29.13 -28.38 -19.55
N LEU A 210 29.46 -27.19 -20.05
CA LEU A 210 29.51 -26.89 -21.48
C LEU A 210 30.85 -27.36 -22.05
N ALA A 211 30.81 -28.24 -23.05
CA ALA A 211 32.01 -28.62 -23.81
C ALA A 211 32.36 -27.55 -24.86
N ASP A 212 33.61 -27.53 -25.32
CA ASP A 212 34.06 -26.65 -26.40
C ASP A 212 33.15 -26.79 -27.63
N GLY A 213 32.40 -25.73 -27.96
CA GLY A 213 31.46 -25.67 -29.09
C GLY A 213 29.98 -25.80 -28.73
N GLU A 214 29.61 -26.32 -27.55
CA GLU A 214 28.21 -26.37 -27.11
C GLU A 214 27.66 -25.00 -26.71
N GLU A 215 28.52 -23.99 -26.48
CA GLU A 215 28.07 -22.62 -26.14
C GLU A 215 27.20 -21.99 -27.24
N GLU A 216 27.39 -22.37 -28.51
CA GLU A 216 26.54 -21.88 -29.62
C GLU A 216 25.12 -22.46 -29.55
N ASP A 217 24.98 -23.68 -29.02
CA ASP A 217 23.70 -24.38 -28.88
C ASP A 217 22.93 -23.95 -27.62
N TYR A 218 23.61 -23.34 -26.64
CA TYR A 218 23.03 -22.81 -25.41
C TYR A 218 23.44 -21.35 -25.16
N PRO A 219 22.91 -20.39 -25.96
CA PRO A 219 23.19 -18.99 -25.74
C PRO A 219 22.67 -18.54 -24.36
N PRO A 220 23.35 -17.60 -23.68
CA PRO A 220 22.81 -16.99 -22.46
C PRO A 220 21.41 -16.43 -22.71
N ALA A 221 20.49 -16.68 -21.78
CA ALA A 221 19.15 -16.11 -21.86
C ALA A 221 19.17 -14.58 -21.84
N ASP A 222 18.21 -13.96 -22.52
CA ASP A 222 17.91 -12.53 -22.37
C ASP A 222 17.35 -12.27 -20.96
N VAL A 223 17.66 -11.12 -20.38
CA VAL A 223 17.20 -10.72 -19.05
C VAL A 223 16.04 -9.74 -19.16
N ASP A 224 14.93 -10.03 -18.48
CA ASP A 224 13.91 -9.02 -18.18
C ASP A 224 14.00 -8.49 -16.75
N ASP A 225 13.28 -7.40 -16.47
CA ASP A 225 13.28 -6.74 -15.16
C ASP A 225 12.79 -7.68 -14.03
N GLY A 226 11.88 -8.60 -14.34
CA GLY A 226 11.35 -9.58 -13.39
C GLY A 226 12.35 -10.69 -13.07
N ASP A 227 13.09 -11.18 -14.07
CA ASP A 227 14.17 -12.14 -13.88
C ASP A 227 15.30 -11.54 -13.03
N ALA A 228 15.67 -10.28 -13.29
CA ALA A 228 16.66 -9.55 -12.49
C ALA A 228 16.21 -9.34 -11.04
N GLU A 229 14.94 -8.96 -10.83
CA GLU A 229 14.38 -8.82 -9.48
C GLU A 229 14.37 -10.17 -8.75
N GLY A 230 13.88 -11.23 -9.39
CA GLY A 230 13.85 -12.59 -8.86
C GLY A 230 15.24 -13.10 -8.46
N PHE A 231 16.24 -12.90 -9.33
CA PHE A 231 17.64 -13.21 -9.07
C PHE A 231 18.17 -12.46 -7.84
N MET A 232 17.98 -11.13 -7.78
CA MET A 232 18.47 -10.31 -6.68
C MET A 232 17.84 -10.72 -5.34
N HIS A 233 16.52 -10.97 -5.35
CA HIS A 233 15.79 -11.48 -4.18
C HIS A 233 16.32 -12.84 -3.71
N LEU A 234 16.60 -13.75 -4.64
CA LEU A 234 17.16 -15.06 -4.31
C LEU A 234 18.57 -14.92 -3.71
N MET A 235 19.46 -14.19 -4.39
CA MET A 235 20.86 -14.06 -3.99
C MET A 235 21.03 -13.33 -2.66
N TYR A 236 20.19 -12.34 -2.36
CA TYR A 236 20.20 -11.66 -1.06
C TYR A 236 19.81 -12.59 0.10
N ARG A 237 18.94 -13.56 -0.17
CA ARG A 237 18.46 -14.53 0.81
C ARG A 237 19.38 -15.74 0.95
N LYS A 238 20.22 -16.04 -0.04
CA LYS A 238 21.16 -17.17 -0.01
C LYS A 238 22.04 -17.13 1.26
N ARG A 239 22.13 -18.26 1.96
CA ARG A 239 22.99 -18.44 3.15
C ARG A 239 23.97 -19.61 2.98
N LEU A 240 23.47 -20.74 2.48
CA LEU A 240 24.29 -21.91 2.16
C LEU A 240 24.06 -22.31 0.71
N ALA A 241 25.13 -22.69 0.03
CA ALA A 241 25.06 -23.47 -1.21
C ALA A 241 25.39 -24.92 -0.87
N ALA A 242 24.55 -25.86 -1.30
CA ALA A 242 24.81 -27.28 -1.19
C ALA A 242 24.96 -27.86 -2.59
N MET A 243 26.13 -28.44 -2.87
CA MET A 243 26.48 -29.02 -4.17
C MET A 243 26.82 -30.50 -3.98
N GLN A 244 26.19 -31.37 -4.74
CA GLN A 244 26.52 -32.80 -4.78
C GLN A 244 27.12 -33.14 -6.14
N PHE A 245 28.36 -33.62 -6.12
CA PHE A 245 29.08 -34.10 -7.28
C PHE A 245 28.67 -35.54 -7.53
N VAL A 246 27.93 -35.79 -8.60
CA VAL A 246 27.41 -37.12 -8.90
C VAL A 246 28.45 -37.96 -9.65
N GLY A 247 29.20 -37.34 -10.56
CA GLY A 247 30.23 -38.01 -11.38
C GLY A 247 29.89 -38.04 -12.87
N PRO A 248 30.61 -38.84 -13.68
CA PRO A 248 31.69 -39.75 -13.29
C PRO A 248 33.06 -39.10 -13.15
N ALA A 249 33.29 -37.91 -13.73
CA ALA A 249 34.59 -37.25 -13.66
C ALA A 249 34.84 -36.61 -12.29
N GLU A 250 36.12 -36.58 -11.88
CA GLU A 250 36.60 -35.74 -10.79
C GLU A 250 36.71 -34.27 -11.25
N GLY A 251 37.02 -33.37 -10.32
CA GLY A 251 37.23 -31.98 -10.62
C GLY A 251 37.99 -31.24 -9.53
N SER A 252 38.42 -30.03 -9.86
CA SER A 252 38.99 -29.09 -8.91
C SER A 252 37.91 -28.11 -8.47
N LEU A 253 37.81 -27.88 -7.16
CA LEU A 253 36.99 -26.82 -6.60
C LEU A 253 37.85 -25.84 -5.83
N LYS A 254 37.78 -24.58 -6.21
CA LYS A 254 38.44 -23.49 -5.52
C LYS A 254 37.42 -22.67 -4.74
N LEU A 255 37.52 -22.66 -3.41
CA LEU A 255 36.76 -21.75 -2.56
C LEU A 255 37.50 -20.41 -2.48
N VAL A 256 36.84 -19.37 -2.97
CA VAL A 256 37.38 -18.01 -3.01
C VAL A 256 36.87 -17.24 -1.80
N SER A 257 37.78 -16.67 -1.01
CA SER A 257 37.37 -16.00 0.23
C SER A 257 36.60 -14.70 -0.08
N THR A 258 35.37 -14.59 0.41
CA THR A 258 34.58 -13.35 0.29
C THR A 258 35.02 -12.28 1.29
N GLN A 259 35.88 -12.64 2.25
CA GLN A 259 36.38 -11.77 3.31
C GLN A 259 37.86 -11.39 3.14
N GLY A 260 38.48 -11.73 2.00
CA GLY A 260 39.88 -11.39 1.70
C GLY A 260 40.93 -12.29 2.37
N GLY A 261 40.55 -13.50 2.78
CA GLY A 261 41.47 -14.56 3.24
C GLY A 261 42.08 -15.37 2.08
N PRO A 262 42.98 -16.33 2.37
CA PRO A 262 43.52 -17.22 1.35
C PRO A 262 42.44 -18.15 0.80
N ASP A 263 42.49 -18.40 -0.51
CA ASP A 263 41.61 -19.36 -1.19
C ASP A 263 41.94 -20.80 -0.74
N VAL A 264 40.96 -21.70 -0.84
CA VAL A 264 41.10 -23.11 -0.48
C VAL A 264 40.81 -23.98 -1.69
N GLU A 265 41.73 -24.90 -2.02
CA GLU A 265 41.51 -25.90 -3.06
C GLU A 265 41.03 -27.22 -2.46
N LEU A 266 40.00 -27.79 -3.07
CA LEU A 266 39.36 -29.04 -2.68
C LEU A 266 39.18 -29.93 -3.92
N ALA A 267 39.29 -31.24 -3.73
CA ALA A 267 38.93 -32.20 -4.77
C ALA A 267 37.40 -32.40 -4.81
N ALA A 268 36.81 -32.24 -5.99
CA ALA A 268 35.40 -32.51 -6.26
C ALA A 268 35.23 -33.96 -6.74
N GLU A 269 35.41 -34.91 -5.81
CA GLU A 269 35.30 -36.33 -6.13
C GLU A 269 33.83 -36.76 -6.29
N PRO A 270 33.52 -37.76 -7.14
CA PRO A 270 32.18 -38.34 -7.22
C PRO A 270 31.61 -38.79 -5.87
N HIS A 271 30.30 -38.63 -5.73
CA HIS A 271 29.53 -38.91 -4.52
C HIS A 271 29.95 -38.09 -3.30
N THR A 272 30.50 -36.90 -3.51
CA THR A 272 30.75 -35.93 -2.44
C THR A 272 29.69 -34.84 -2.47
N MET A 273 29.30 -34.37 -1.29
CA MET A 273 28.49 -33.18 -1.12
C MET A 273 29.30 -32.13 -0.39
N LEU A 274 29.27 -30.92 -0.91
CA LEU A 274 29.88 -29.76 -0.30
C LEU A 274 28.80 -28.77 0.12
N LEU A 275 28.85 -28.38 1.39
CA LEU A 275 28.09 -27.27 1.91
C LEU A 275 29.01 -26.07 2.06
N ILE A 276 28.63 -24.93 1.51
CA ILE A 276 29.44 -23.72 1.46
C ILE A 276 28.65 -22.58 2.09
N LEU A 277 29.23 -21.94 3.11
CA LEU A 277 28.67 -20.76 3.74
C LEU A 277 28.95 -19.53 2.87
N SER A 278 27.90 -18.99 2.24
CA SER A 278 28.01 -17.91 1.26
C SER A 278 28.56 -16.61 1.84
N SER A 279 28.53 -16.43 3.17
CA SER A 279 29.13 -15.27 3.85
C SER A 279 30.65 -15.34 4.00
N ARG A 280 31.28 -16.49 3.72
CA ARG A 280 32.73 -16.69 3.83
C ARG A 280 33.39 -17.09 2.52
N TRP A 281 32.67 -17.81 1.67
CA TRP A 281 33.22 -18.40 0.47
C TRP A 281 32.29 -18.21 -0.73
N ASP A 282 32.89 -17.80 -1.83
CA ASP A 282 32.41 -18.06 -3.18
C ASP A 282 33.15 -19.29 -3.71
N PHE A 283 32.84 -19.80 -4.90
CA PHE A 283 33.50 -20.99 -5.42
C PHE A 283 33.68 -20.97 -6.93
N CYS A 284 34.74 -21.59 -7.43
CA CYS A 284 34.94 -21.95 -8.84
C CYS A 284 34.97 -23.47 -8.94
N TYR A 285 34.24 -24.05 -9.89
CA TYR A 285 34.26 -25.48 -10.14
C TYR A 285 34.73 -25.80 -11.56
N GLU A 286 35.80 -26.57 -11.66
CA GLU A 286 36.39 -27.02 -12.92
C GLU A 286 36.43 -28.56 -12.95
N PRO A 287 35.49 -29.23 -13.64
CA PRO A 287 35.55 -30.67 -13.83
C PRO A 287 36.66 -31.08 -14.82
N GLU A 288 37.26 -32.26 -14.61
CA GLU A 288 38.29 -32.83 -15.49
C GLU A 288 37.71 -33.60 -16.69
N GLY A 289 36.38 -33.72 -16.77
CA GLY A 289 35.65 -34.44 -17.82
C GLY A 289 34.14 -34.35 -17.63
N GLN A 290 33.39 -35.30 -18.22
CA GLN A 290 31.93 -35.30 -18.10
C GLN A 290 31.50 -35.39 -16.63
N SER A 291 30.82 -34.35 -16.16
CA SER A 291 30.38 -34.23 -14.76
C SER A 291 28.91 -33.78 -14.68
N LEU A 292 28.21 -34.38 -13.72
CA LEU A 292 26.86 -34.01 -13.31
C LEU A 292 26.89 -33.49 -11.87
N VAL A 293 26.34 -32.29 -11.66
CA VAL A 293 26.28 -31.67 -10.33
C VAL A 293 24.84 -31.30 -9.99
N LEU A 294 24.43 -31.65 -8.77
CA LEU A 294 23.14 -31.25 -8.20
C LEU A 294 23.36 -30.12 -7.21
N GLN A 295 22.55 -29.08 -7.29
CA GLN A 295 22.71 -27.91 -6.44
C GLN A 295 21.39 -27.39 -5.88
N THR A 296 21.43 -26.91 -4.65
CA THR A 296 20.33 -26.17 -4.04
C THR A 296 20.87 -25.07 -3.12
N PHE A 297 20.10 -24.00 -2.96
CA PHE A 297 20.43 -22.91 -2.05
C PHE A 297 19.50 -22.92 -0.85
N PHE A 298 20.07 -22.80 0.34
CA PHE A 298 19.30 -22.61 1.57
C PHE A 298 19.20 -21.11 1.87
N LEU A 299 17.98 -20.66 2.11
CA LEU A 299 17.58 -19.26 2.07
C LEU A 299 17.11 -18.78 3.44
N ALA A 300 17.47 -17.54 3.77
CA ALA A 300 16.85 -16.79 4.86
C ALA A 300 15.42 -16.38 4.51
N ALA A 301 14.67 -15.88 5.50
CA ALA A 301 13.35 -15.30 5.28
C ALA A 301 13.41 -14.11 4.29
N PRO A 302 12.34 -13.84 3.52
CA PRO A 302 12.26 -12.66 2.66
C PRO A 302 12.48 -11.36 3.44
N ALA A 303 13.26 -10.43 2.88
CA ALA A 303 13.47 -9.13 3.49
C ALA A 303 12.18 -8.30 3.46
N VAL A 304 11.81 -7.71 4.60
CA VAL A 304 10.73 -6.71 4.68
C VAL A 304 11.38 -5.35 4.46
N TYR A 305 11.28 -4.81 3.24
CA TYR A 305 11.90 -3.54 2.91
C TYR A 305 11.10 -2.35 3.47
N THR A 306 11.83 -1.38 4.03
CA THR A 306 11.32 -0.05 4.37
C THR A 306 12.08 0.93 3.48
N MET A 307 11.38 1.68 2.63
CA MET A 307 12.02 2.57 1.64
C MET A 307 12.74 3.75 2.32
N LEU A 308 13.93 4.07 1.85
CA LEU A 308 14.70 5.28 2.19
C LEU A 308 15.01 6.08 0.89
N GLU A 309 15.21 7.39 1.00
CA GLU A 309 15.45 8.32 -0.14
C GLU A 309 16.69 7.94 -0.97
N VAL A 310 16.58 8.08 -2.30
CA VAL A 310 17.62 7.79 -3.31
C VAL A 310 18.00 9.07 -4.07
N HIS A 311 19.28 9.26 -4.40
CA HIS A 311 19.79 10.36 -5.24
C HIS A 311 20.51 9.82 -6.51
N GLY A 312 20.25 10.40 -7.70
CA GLY A 312 20.83 10.01 -9.00
C GLY A 312 20.77 11.11 -10.07
N VAL A 313 21.38 10.87 -11.26
CA VAL A 313 21.59 11.87 -12.34
C VAL A 313 20.42 11.89 -13.35
N ASP A 314 19.78 13.06 -13.52
CA ASP A 314 18.47 13.25 -14.17
C ASP A 314 18.48 13.33 -15.72
N GLU A 315 19.65 13.29 -16.37
CA GLU A 315 19.77 13.64 -17.80
C GLU A 315 19.11 12.65 -18.77
N VAL A 316 18.89 11.38 -18.36
CA VAL A 316 18.21 10.37 -19.20
C VAL A 316 16.68 10.49 -19.13
N LEU A 317 16.13 11.25 -18.19
CA LEU A 317 14.68 11.29 -17.93
C LEU A 317 13.91 12.30 -18.78
N SER A 318 14.58 13.20 -19.54
CA SER A 318 14.02 14.39 -20.21
C SER A 318 12.51 14.61 -19.98
N LEU A 319 12.15 14.93 -18.74
CA LEU A 319 10.78 15.19 -18.36
C LEU A 319 10.45 16.56 -18.94
N ALA A 320 9.43 16.62 -19.80
CA ALA A 320 8.85 17.90 -20.17
C ALA A 320 8.64 18.72 -18.90
N THR A 321 9.14 19.97 -18.87
CA THR A 321 8.98 20.81 -17.69
C THR A 321 7.49 20.99 -17.44
N GLY A 322 7.01 20.40 -16.35
CA GLY A 322 5.60 20.42 -15.96
C GLY A 322 5.06 21.85 -15.79
N PRO A 323 3.77 21.98 -15.46
CA PRO A 323 3.14 23.29 -15.31
C PRO A 323 3.85 24.15 -14.26
N THR A 324 4.20 25.39 -14.62
CA THR A 324 4.90 26.34 -13.73
C THR A 324 3.98 26.92 -12.65
N GLY A 325 4.51 27.24 -11.47
CA GLY A 325 3.78 27.87 -10.36
C GLY A 325 3.39 26.91 -9.23
N GLU A 326 2.67 27.40 -8.21
CA GLU A 326 2.18 26.59 -7.08
C GLU A 326 1.10 25.60 -7.55
N GLN A 327 1.48 24.32 -7.61
CA GLN A 327 0.59 23.23 -8.00
C GLN A 327 0.11 22.46 -6.78
N ILE A 328 -1.02 21.75 -6.95
CA ILE A 328 -1.43 20.71 -6.01
C ILE A 328 -0.92 19.39 -6.57
N SER A 329 -0.10 18.73 -5.78
CA SER A 329 0.44 17.41 -6.06
C SER A 329 -0.49 16.31 -5.52
N ILE A 330 -0.44 15.16 -6.18
CA ILE A 330 -1.07 13.93 -5.70
C ILE A 330 0.05 13.14 -5.00
N GLU A 331 0.02 13.09 -3.67
CA GLU A 331 1.08 12.49 -2.85
C GLU A 331 0.86 10.99 -2.57
N GLY A 332 -0.34 10.47 -2.84
CA GLY A 332 -0.67 9.06 -2.66
C GLY A 332 -1.89 8.68 -3.51
N MET A 333 -1.90 7.46 -4.03
CA MET A 333 -2.96 6.98 -4.93
C MET A 333 -3.14 5.47 -4.82
N TYR A 334 -4.28 5.06 -4.27
CA TYR A 334 -4.69 3.66 -4.20
C TYR A 334 -6.03 3.45 -4.90
N CYS A 335 -6.20 2.26 -5.47
CA CYS A 335 -7.40 1.89 -6.22
C CYS A 335 -7.58 0.37 -6.19
N ARG A 336 -8.83 -0.08 -6.32
CA ARG A 336 -9.20 -1.48 -6.55
C ARG A 336 -10.11 -1.52 -7.76
N TYR A 337 -9.74 -2.29 -8.78
CA TYR A 337 -10.50 -2.43 -10.02
C TYR A 337 -11.05 -3.84 -10.16
N GLY A 338 -12.17 -3.98 -10.89
CA GLY A 338 -12.84 -5.25 -11.16
C GLY A 338 -12.05 -6.26 -12.01
N MET A 339 -10.75 -6.06 -12.22
CA MET A 339 -9.85 -6.93 -12.96
C MET A 339 -8.82 -7.62 -12.05
N ALA A 340 -9.16 -7.78 -10.75
CA ALA A 340 -8.23 -8.23 -9.70
C ALA A 340 -6.95 -7.39 -9.63
N SER A 341 -7.09 -6.09 -9.90
CA SER A 341 -5.98 -5.13 -9.87
C SER A 341 -6.12 -4.22 -8.65
N GLU A 342 -5.11 -4.27 -7.78
CA GLU A 342 -4.97 -3.42 -6.63
C GLU A 342 -3.74 -2.50 -6.76
N GLY A 343 -3.96 -1.22 -6.51
CA GLY A 343 -2.93 -0.20 -6.56
C GLY A 343 -2.49 0.20 -7.98
N ARG A 344 -1.65 1.23 -8.01
CA ARG A 344 -1.23 1.90 -9.25
C ARG A 344 -0.43 1.00 -10.22
N ALA A 345 0.41 0.11 -9.68
CA ALA A 345 1.30 -0.71 -10.49
C ALA A 345 0.55 -1.82 -11.23
N GLN A 346 -0.30 -2.58 -10.53
CA GLN A 346 -1.10 -3.64 -11.16
C GLN A 346 -2.05 -3.06 -12.20
N PHE A 347 -2.64 -1.90 -11.92
CA PHE A 347 -3.54 -1.25 -12.88
C PHE A 347 -2.79 -0.83 -14.14
N TRP A 348 -1.62 -0.20 -14.00
CA TRP A 348 -0.82 0.21 -15.14
C TRP A 348 -0.31 -0.97 -15.97
N SER A 349 0.10 -2.06 -15.31
CA SER A 349 0.49 -3.29 -16.02
C SER A 349 -0.67 -3.91 -16.80
N GLY A 350 -1.85 -4.04 -16.20
CA GLY A 350 -3.02 -4.64 -16.84
C GLY A 350 -3.65 -3.74 -17.90
N ALA A 351 -4.19 -2.59 -17.50
CA ALA A 351 -4.93 -1.70 -18.40
C ALA A 351 -4.01 -0.88 -19.31
N GLY A 352 -2.85 -0.45 -18.82
CA GLY A 352 -1.95 0.46 -19.54
C GLY A 352 -1.00 -0.26 -20.50
N LYS A 353 -0.26 -1.27 -20.02
CA LYS A 353 0.73 -2.01 -20.83
C LYS A 353 0.11 -3.17 -21.59
N ALA A 354 -0.63 -4.04 -20.90
CA ALA A 354 -1.18 -5.26 -21.47
C ALA A 354 -2.52 -5.06 -22.21
N SER A 355 -3.17 -3.91 -22.03
CA SER A 355 -4.49 -3.60 -22.61
C SER A 355 -5.55 -4.68 -22.29
N CYS A 356 -5.55 -5.21 -21.07
CA CYS A 356 -6.47 -6.28 -20.67
C CYS A 356 -7.94 -5.81 -20.68
N ASP A 357 -8.82 -6.67 -21.20
CA ASP A 357 -10.28 -6.51 -21.06
C ASP A 357 -10.75 -7.06 -19.72
N GLY A 358 -11.35 -6.20 -18.89
CA GLY A 358 -11.84 -6.53 -17.56
C GLY A 358 -13.32 -6.94 -17.50
N LEU A 359 -13.99 -7.14 -18.63
CA LEU A 359 -15.39 -7.58 -18.66
C LEU A 359 -15.52 -9.06 -18.30
N THR A 360 -16.37 -9.34 -17.32
CA THR A 360 -16.74 -10.69 -16.89
C THR A 360 -18.25 -10.85 -16.92
N ALA A 361 -18.73 -12.08 -16.91
CA ALA A 361 -20.13 -12.34 -16.55
C ALA A 361 -20.39 -11.85 -15.11
N VAL A 362 -21.63 -11.46 -14.80
CA VAL A 362 -22.04 -11.14 -13.42
C VAL A 362 -21.75 -12.35 -12.52
N PRO A 363 -20.91 -12.21 -11.48
CA PRO A 363 -20.59 -13.33 -10.61
C PRO A 363 -21.81 -13.80 -9.80
N GLN A 364 -22.02 -15.12 -9.69
CA GLN A 364 -23.15 -15.68 -8.93
C GLN A 364 -23.16 -15.30 -7.45
N ASN A 365 -21.99 -15.02 -6.86
CA ASN A 365 -21.89 -14.56 -5.49
C ASN A 365 -22.37 -13.10 -5.29
N ARG A 366 -22.60 -12.35 -6.38
CA ARG A 366 -23.27 -11.04 -6.32
C ARG A 366 -24.78 -11.21 -6.35
N TRP A 367 -25.29 -11.78 -7.44
CA TRP A 367 -26.68 -12.23 -7.58
C TRP A 367 -26.80 -13.20 -8.75
N ASP A 368 -27.90 -13.97 -8.78
CA ASP A 368 -28.22 -14.81 -9.93
C ASP A 368 -28.86 -13.96 -11.05
N ASN A 369 -28.03 -13.50 -11.98
CA ASN A 369 -28.47 -12.71 -13.12
C ASN A 369 -29.37 -13.49 -14.09
N SER A 370 -29.37 -14.83 -14.06
CA SER A 370 -30.19 -15.65 -14.97
C SER A 370 -31.70 -15.48 -14.71
N LEU A 371 -32.07 -15.08 -13.50
CA LEU A 371 -33.46 -14.80 -13.12
C LEU A 371 -34.02 -13.52 -13.74
N TYR A 372 -33.13 -12.61 -14.15
CA TYR A 372 -33.48 -11.29 -14.65
C TYR A 372 -33.08 -11.09 -16.12
N PHE A 373 -32.26 -11.99 -16.69
CA PHE A 373 -31.81 -11.84 -18.06
C PHE A 373 -32.96 -12.00 -19.05
N ASP A 374 -33.19 -10.96 -19.84
CA ASP A 374 -34.20 -10.91 -20.88
C ASP A 374 -33.68 -10.14 -22.09
N SER A 375 -33.49 -10.85 -23.20
CA SER A 375 -33.06 -10.25 -24.47
C SER A 375 -34.11 -9.32 -25.08
N ASP A 376 -35.39 -9.51 -24.72
CA ASP A 376 -36.51 -8.75 -25.27
C ASP A 376 -36.76 -7.42 -24.53
N GLN A 377 -35.94 -7.11 -23.52
CA GLN A 377 -35.96 -5.85 -22.76
C GLN A 377 -37.32 -5.56 -22.08
N THR A 378 -38.00 -6.60 -21.59
CA THR A 378 -39.26 -6.41 -20.86
C THR A 378 -39.04 -5.76 -19.50
N ALA A 379 -40.07 -5.08 -19.00
CA ALA A 379 -40.00 -4.38 -17.73
C ALA A 379 -39.71 -5.34 -16.56
N GLY A 380 -38.65 -5.05 -15.80
CA GLY A 380 -38.19 -5.89 -14.68
C GLY A 380 -37.04 -6.85 -15.04
N GLY A 381 -36.63 -6.92 -16.31
CA GLY A 381 -35.45 -7.69 -16.76
C GLY A 381 -34.24 -6.80 -17.13
N THR A 382 -33.13 -7.46 -17.46
CA THR A 382 -31.89 -6.87 -17.99
C THR A 382 -31.45 -7.59 -19.26
N TYR A 383 -31.05 -6.86 -20.30
CA TYR A 383 -30.50 -7.44 -21.52
C TYR A 383 -28.98 -7.63 -21.48
N CYS A 384 -28.34 -7.23 -20.38
CA CYS A 384 -26.89 -7.35 -20.17
C CYS A 384 -26.60 -8.35 -19.04
N ASN A 385 -25.64 -9.23 -19.29
CA ASN A 385 -25.14 -10.23 -18.34
C ASN A 385 -23.64 -10.09 -18.04
N HIS A 386 -22.99 -9.02 -18.53
CA HIS A 386 -21.58 -8.73 -18.32
C HIS A 386 -21.35 -7.37 -17.66
N GLY A 387 -20.24 -7.24 -16.96
CA GLY A 387 -19.75 -6.00 -16.38
C GLY A 387 -18.32 -6.18 -15.86
N CYS A 388 -17.72 -5.15 -15.29
CA CYS A 388 -16.39 -5.27 -14.70
C CYS A 388 -16.54 -5.67 -13.22
N PHE A 389 -16.46 -6.97 -12.94
CA PHE A 389 -16.55 -7.52 -11.60
C PHE A 389 -15.27 -8.30 -11.30
N GLY A 390 -14.69 -8.09 -10.12
CA GLY A 390 -13.44 -8.76 -9.75
C GLY A 390 -12.58 -7.99 -8.78
N ILE A 391 -13.19 -7.13 -7.95
CA ILE A 391 -12.53 -6.66 -6.73
C ILE A 391 -12.50 -7.88 -5.81
N GLU A 392 -11.31 -8.45 -5.61
CA GLU A 392 -11.11 -9.57 -4.72
C GLU A 392 -11.51 -9.19 -3.29
N GLY A 393 -12.23 -10.07 -2.61
CA GLY A 393 -12.63 -9.81 -1.22
C GLY A 393 -13.52 -8.58 -1.05
N VAL A 394 -14.32 -8.20 -2.06
CA VAL A 394 -15.26 -7.05 -1.95
C VAL A 394 -16.19 -7.12 -0.72
N ASP A 395 -16.52 -8.33 -0.27
CA ASP A 395 -17.34 -8.60 0.90
C ASP A 395 -16.52 -8.77 2.20
N LEU A 396 -15.20 -8.80 2.11
CA LEU A 396 -14.26 -8.89 3.23
C LEU A 396 -13.92 -7.49 3.76
N PHE A 397 -13.46 -7.44 5.02
CA PHE A 397 -13.06 -6.20 5.68
C PHE A 397 -12.27 -6.48 6.95
N ASP A 398 -11.13 -5.81 7.14
CA ASP A 398 -10.37 -5.89 8.40
C ASP A 398 -11.00 -4.99 9.49
N CYS A 399 -12.11 -5.45 10.04
CA CYS A 399 -12.82 -4.73 11.10
C CYS A 399 -11.95 -4.50 12.35
N ARG A 400 -10.97 -5.36 12.63
CA ARG A 400 -10.08 -5.21 13.80
C ARG A 400 -9.13 -4.05 13.60
N PHE A 401 -8.51 -3.93 12.42
CA PHE A 401 -7.66 -2.80 12.09
C PHE A 401 -8.40 -1.46 12.23
N PHE A 402 -9.65 -1.40 11.76
CA PHE A 402 -10.47 -0.19 11.84
C PHE A 402 -11.22 -0.01 13.17
N GLU A 403 -11.01 -0.87 14.16
CA GLU A 403 -11.71 -0.81 15.46
C GLU A 403 -13.24 -0.78 15.34
N VAL A 404 -13.74 -1.45 14.30
CA VAL A 404 -15.18 -1.66 14.07
C VAL A 404 -15.56 -3.03 14.63
N SER A 405 -16.68 -3.11 15.34
CA SER A 405 -17.12 -4.41 15.85
C SER A 405 -17.51 -5.36 14.70
N PRO A 406 -17.29 -6.68 14.81
CA PRO A 406 -17.71 -7.63 13.77
C PRO A 406 -19.21 -7.56 13.44
N MET A 407 -20.05 -7.21 14.43
CA MET A 407 -21.48 -7.04 14.23
C MET A 407 -21.80 -5.84 13.35
N GLU A 408 -21.16 -4.70 13.63
CA GLU A 408 -21.31 -3.51 12.80
C GLU A 408 -20.77 -3.73 11.39
N ALA A 409 -19.57 -4.32 11.27
CA ALA A 409 -18.94 -4.63 9.98
C ALA A 409 -19.82 -5.51 9.09
N LYS A 410 -20.57 -6.46 9.67
CA LYS A 410 -21.51 -7.32 8.94
C LYS A 410 -22.70 -6.55 8.35
N LEU A 411 -23.12 -5.48 9.03
CA LEU A 411 -24.23 -4.63 8.58
C LEU A 411 -23.77 -3.53 7.62
N MET A 412 -22.48 -3.18 7.65
CA MET A 412 -21.93 -2.09 6.83
C MET A 412 -22.05 -2.40 5.34
N ASP A 413 -22.54 -1.40 4.61
CA ASP A 413 -22.42 -1.32 3.16
C ASP A 413 -20.97 -1.65 2.75
N PRO A 414 -20.75 -2.62 1.83
CA PRO A 414 -19.43 -2.91 1.29
C PRO A 414 -18.69 -1.66 0.81
N VAL A 415 -19.36 -0.66 0.24
CA VAL A 415 -18.74 0.58 -0.23
C VAL A 415 -18.11 1.35 0.94
N GLN A 416 -18.73 1.41 2.12
CA GLN A 416 -18.10 2.02 3.29
C GLN A 416 -16.82 1.29 3.68
N ARG A 417 -16.84 -0.04 3.66
CA ARG A 417 -15.68 -0.88 4.01
C ARG A 417 -14.53 -0.70 3.01
N GLN A 418 -14.85 -0.72 1.73
CA GLN A 418 -13.88 -0.48 0.65
C GLN A 418 -13.28 0.92 0.72
N VAL A 419 -14.10 1.96 0.94
CA VAL A 419 -13.60 3.34 1.09
C VAL A 419 -12.65 3.45 2.29
N LEU A 420 -12.92 2.77 3.41
CA LEU A 420 -12.00 2.79 4.55
C LEU A 420 -10.61 2.23 4.19
N GLU A 421 -10.55 1.08 3.54
CA GLU A 421 -9.29 0.42 3.16
C GLU A 421 -8.53 1.19 2.06
N VAL A 422 -9.25 1.64 1.02
CA VAL A 422 -8.66 2.34 -0.11
C VAL A 422 -8.19 3.75 0.30
N SER A 423 -8.98 4.49 1.08
CA SER A 423 -8.57 5.79 1.61
C SER A 423 -7.39 5.65 2.57
N TYR A 424 -7.33 4.60 3.40
CA TYR A 424 -6.18 4.38 4.28
C TYR A 424 -4.92 4.06 3.48
N SER A 425 -5.02 3.21 2.45
CA SER A 425 -3.87 2.84 1.61
C SER A 425 -3.31 4.06 0.87
N ALA A 426 -4.18 4.91 0.32
CA ALA A 426 -3.77 6.18 -0.31
C ALA A 426 -3.13 7.15 0.69
N LEU A 427 -3.67 7.22 1.92
CA LEU A 427 -3.14 8.07 2.99
C LEU A 427 -1.77 7.57 3.50
N LEU A 428 -1.59 6.24 3.55
CA LEU A 428 -0.34 5.59 3.91
C LEU A 428 0.75 5.83 2.85
N GLU A 429 0.42 5.74 1.56
CA GLU A 429 1.35 6.12 0.47
C GLU A 429 1.80 7.57 0.59
N ALA A 430 0.91 8.47 1.03
CA ALA A 430 1.24 9.86 1.30
C ALA A 430 2.04 10.09 2.61
N GLY A 431 2.48 9.02 3.28
CA GLY A 431 3.33 9.07 4.46
C GLY A 431 2.61 9.22 5.81
N TYR A 432 1.28 9.01 5.85
CA TYR A 432 0.50 9.10 7.08
C TYR A 432 0.05 7.71 7.56
N ASP A 433 0.56 7.28 8.70
CA ASP A 433 0.11 6.05 9.36
C ASP A 433 -0.97 6.32 10.42
N LYS A 434 -1.83 5.32 10.67
CA LYS A 434 -2.93 5.43 11.64
C LYS A 434 -2.44 5.76 13.06
N ASN A 435 -1.32 5.19 13.51
CA ASN A 435 -0.84 5.41 14.87
C ASN A 435 -0.37 6.86 15.09
N ALA A 436 0.31 7.45 14.11
CA ALA A 436 0.71 8.85 14.15
C ALA A 436 -0.51 9.78 14.21
N LEU A 437 -1.52 9.54 13.36
CA LEU A 437 -2.74 10.34 13.32
C LEU A 437 -3.58 10.22 14.61
N GLN A 438 -3.60 9.04 15.23
CA GLN A 438 -4.29 8.84 16.52
C GLN A 438 -3.60 9.59 17.66
N ARG A 439 -2.26 9.69 17.66
CA ARG A 439 -1.53 10.51 18.65
C ARG A 439 -1.74 12.00 18.46
N LYS A 440 -1.86 12.45 17.21
CA LYS A 440 -2.02 13.86 16.87
C LYS A 440 -2.96 14.03 15.68
N ALA A 441 -4.15 14.56 16.00
CA ALA A 441 -5.13 14.92 14.99
C ALA A 441 -4.52 15.89 13.97
N THR A 442 -4.76 15.63 12.68
CA THR A 442 -4.20 16.42 11.58
C THR A 442 -5.34 17.00 10.74
N ASN A 443 -5.15 18.23 10.25
CA ASN A 443 -6.13 18.91 9.40
C ASN A 443 -6.07 18.37 7.96
N ILE A 444 -6.64 17.18 7.76
CA ILE A 444 -6.77 16.52 6.46
C ILE A 444 -8.26 16.42 6.14
N GLY A 445 -8.67 16.83 4.94
CA GLY A 445 -10.03 16.67 4.44
C GLY A 445 -10.24 15.32 3.76
N HIS A 446 -11.47 14.79 3.82
CA HIS A 446 -11.86 13.54 3.19
C HIS A 446 -13.15 13.75 2.39
N PHE A 447 -13.06 13.61 1.07
CA PHE A 447 -14.15 13.86 0.13
C PHE A 447 -14.42 12.59 -0.67
N VAL A 448 -15.62 12.02 -0.51
CA VAL A 448 -16.00 10.75 -1.14
C VAL A 448 -17.10 11.00 -2.17
N GLY A 449 -16.85 10.59 -3.42
CA GLY A 449 -17.86 10.61 -4.47
C GLY A 449 -18.67 9.32 -4.48
N ILE A 450 -20.00 9.38 -4.32
CA ILE A 450 -20.88 8.21 -4.34
C ILE A 450 -22.27 8.62 -4.85
N ASP A 451 -22.80 7.86 -5.80
CA ASP A 451 -24.10 8.10 -6.45
C ASP A 451 -25.04 6.89 -6.34
N LYS A 452 -24.68 5.92 -5.49
CA LYS A 452 -25.38 4.66 -5.27
C LYS A 452 -25.81 4.53 -3.81
N ASP A 453 -26.96 3.93 -3.60
CA ASP A 453 -27.58 3.72 -2.29
C ASP A 453 -28.21 2.32 -2.18
N ASP A 454 -27.70 1.34 -2.94
CA ASP A 454 -28.22 -0.02 -3.02
C ASP A 454 -28.50 -0.65 -1.66
N TRP A 455 -27.60 -0.44 -0.68
CA TRP A 455 -27.75 -1.01 0.67
C TRP A 455 -28.96 -0.44 1.42
N MET A 456 -29.26 0.85 1.22
CA MET A 456 -30.45 1.49 1.76
C MET A 456 -31.72 0.99 1.05
N VAL A 457 -31.66 0.81 -0.27
CA VAL A 457 -32.77 0.26 -1.07
C VAL A 457 -33.09 -1.18 -0.66
N MET A 458 -32.08 -2.03 -0.48
CA MET A 458 -32.23 -3.41 0.00
C MET A 458 -32.81 -3.46 1.42
N ALA A 459 -32.39 -2.55 2.31
CA ALA A 459 -32.97 -2.45 3.63
C ALA A 459 -34.45 -2.04 3.59
N ALA A 460 -34.82 -1.09 2.72
CA ALA A 460 -36.20 -0.68 2.51
C ALA A 460 -37.07 -1.79 1.88
N ALA A 461 -36.48 -2.63 1.03
CA ALA A 461 -37.11 -3.83 0.47
C ALA A 461 -37.28 -4.97 1.49
N GLY A 462 -36.60 -4.89 2.65
CA GLY A 462 -36.62 -5.90 3.70
C GLY A 462 -35.61 -7.03 3.53
N ASP A 463 -34.72 -6.94 2.54
CA ASP A 463 -33.66 -7.92 2.29
C ASP A 463 -32.54 -7.85 3.34
N ILE A 464 -32.36 -6.67 3.96
CA ILE A 464 -31.35 -6.41 4.98
C ILE A 464 -32.00 -5.81 6.23
N ASN A 465 -31.74 -6.42 7.39
CA ASN A 465 -32.21 -5.90 8.68
C ASN A 465 -31.19 -4.94 9.30
N LEU A 466 -31.39 -3.65 9.11
CA LEU A 466 -30.60 -2.57 9.74
C LEU A 466 -31.13 -2.15 11.12
N GLY A 467 -31.79 -3.06 11.86
CA GLY A 467 -32.24 -2.79 13.22
C GLY A 467 -31.10 -2.66 14.22
N GLY A 468 -31.27 -1.82 15.24
CA GLY A 468 -30.33 -1.64 16.35
C GLY A 468 -29.43 -0.39 16.24
N ALA A 469 -28.55 -0.20 17.22
CA ALA A 469 -27.84 1.07 17.44
C ALA A 469 -26.90 1.49 16.29
N CYS A 470 -26.40 0.55 15.50
CA CYS A 470 -25.44 0.83 14.41
C CYS A 470 -26.05 0.77 13.00
N GLY A 471 -27.29 0.30 12.85
CA GLY A 471 -27.83 -0.03 11.53
C GLY A 471 -28.08 1.18 10.62
N ALA A 472 -28.54 2.30 11.17
CA ALA A 472 -28.69 3.54 10.39
C ALA A 472 -27.35 4.06 9.85
N ALA A 473 -26.27 3.92 10.63
CA ALA A 473 -24.93 4.35 10.20
C ALA A 473 -24.30 3.41 9.17
N ALA A 474 -24.76 2.16 9.12
CA ALA A 474 -24.21 1.12 8.27
C ALA A 474 -24.56 1.30 6.78
N ALA A 475 -25.65 2.00 6.45
CA ALA A 475 -26.11 2.24 5.07
C ALA A 475 -26.08 3.71 4.63
N ALA A 476 -25.91 4.66 5.55
CA ALA A 476 -25.97 6.08 5.22
C ALA A 476 -24.75 6.57 4.44
N ASN A 477 -24.94 7.10 3.23
CA ASN A 477 -23.87 7.65 2.38
C ASN A 477 -23.07 8.78 3.06
N SER A 478 -23.70 9.57 3.94
CA SER A 478 -23.00 10.61 4.71
C SER A 478 -21.97 10.05 5.69
N ILE A 479 -22.14 8.79 6.13
CA ILE A 479 -21.23 8.11 7.04
C ILE A 479 -19.99 7.59 6.31
N THR A 480 -20.06 7.33 5.00
CA THR A 480 -18.93 6.85 4.21
C THR A 480 -17.69 7.76 4.36
N ALA A 481 -17.85 9.08 4.22
CA ALA A 481 -16.76 10.03 4.44
C ALA A 481 -16.43 10.22 5.93
N ASN A 482 -17.46 10.37 6.77
CA ASN A 482 -17.31 10.72 8.19
C ASN A 482 -16.68 9.61 9.03
N ARG A 483 -16.96 8.36 8.71
CA ARG A 483 -16.42 7.18 9.41
C ARG A 483 -14.90 7.13 9.26
N PHE A 484 -14.38 7.37 8.06
CA PHE A 484 -12.94 7.42 7.84
C PHE A 484 -12.29 8.55 8.63
N SER A 485 -12.84 9.76 8.55
CA SER A 485 -12.35 10.93 9.29
C SER A 485 -12.34 10.68 10.81
N TYR A 486 -13.38 10.03 11.34
CA TYR A 486 -13.46 9.63 12.74
C TYR A 486 -12.38 8.59 13.10
N LEU A 487 -12.29 7.50 12.35
CA LEU A 487 -11.37 6.38 12.62
C LEU A 487 -9.89 6.73 12.42
N MET A 488 -9.59 7.76 11.63
CA MET A 488 -8.24 8.26 11.38
C MET A 488 -7.93 9.55 12.15
N ASN A 489 -8.84 10.03 13.02
CA ASN A 489 -8.66 11.26 13.81
C ASN A 489 -8.34 12.52 12.94
N LEU A 490 -9.04 12.66 11.81
CA LEU A 490 -8.89 13.79 10.89
C LEU A 490 -9.79 14.96 11.30
N LYS A 491 -9.34 16.19 11.06
CA LYS A 491 -10.06 17.43 11.43
C LYS A 491 -10.42 18.34 10.26
N GLY A 492 -10.05 17.97 9.04
CA GLY A 492 -10.46 18.73 7.85
C GLY A 492 -11.91 18.43 7.46
N ALA A 493 -12.38 19.11 6.41
CA ALA A 493 -13.72 18.91 5.89
C ALA A 493 -13.96 17.44 5.50
N SER A 494 -15.09 16.88 5.92
CA SER A 494 -15.44 15.48 5.72
C SER A 494 -16.81 15.40 5.05
N MET A 495 -16.85 14.95 3.80
CA MET A 495 -18.04 15.12 2.96
C MET A 495 -18.24 14.00 1.94
N THR A 496 -19.50 13.69 1.73
CA THR A 496 -19.96 12.85 0.63
C THR A 496 -20.56 13.74 -0.45
N ILE A 497 -20.17 13.53 -1.70
CA ILE A 497 -20.60 14.33 -2.85
C ILE A 497 -21.27 13.41 -3.86
N ASP A 498 -22.47 13.79 -4.30
CA ASP A 498 -23.20 13.13 -5.37
C ASP A 498 -23.50 14.12 -6.50
N THR A 499 -22.79 13.93 -7.61
CA THR A 499 -23.06 14.55 -8.90
C THR A 499 -23.10 13.47 -9.99
N ALA A 500 -23.68 12.31 -9.66
CA ALA A 500 -23.69 11.10 -10.49
C ALA A 500 -22.27 10.68 -10.92
N CYS A 501 -22.07 10.32 -12.18
CA CYS A 501 -20.78 9.84 -12.72
C CYS A 501 -19.60 10.82 -12.55
N SER A 502 -19.86 12.10 -12.24
CA SER A 502 -18.82 13.12 -12.07
C SER A 502 -18.34 13.31 -10.63
N SER A 503 -18.94 12.60 -9.67
CA SER A 503 -18.77 12.83 -8.22
C SER A 503 -17.30 12.87 -7.77
N SER A 504 -16.48 11.91 -8.20
CA SER A 504 -15.07 11.82 -7.80
C SER A 504 -14.19 12.96 -8.35
N LEU A 505 -14.47 13.46 -9.56
CA LEU A 505 -13.78 14.63 -10.10
C LEU A 505 -14.24 15.92 -9.43
N VAL A 506 -15.51 16.01 -9.02
CA VAL A 506 -15.98 17.11 -8.18
C VAL A 506 -15.29 17.07 -6.81
N CYS A 507 -15.09 15.89 -6.21
CA CYS A 507 -14.26 15.76 -5.00
C CYS A 507 -12.85 16.32 -5.23
N SER A 508 -12.20 16.02 -6.35
CA SER A 508 -10.87 16.56 -6.69
C SER A 508 -10.87 18.09 -6.79
N HIS A 509 -11.91 18.67 -7.40
CA HIS A 509 -12.10 20.12 -7.46
C HIS A 509 -12.27 20.73 -6.07
N VAL A 510 -13.11 20.13 -5.22
CA VAL A 510 -13.36 20.60 -3.85
C VAL A 510 -12.10 20.47 -2.99
N SER A 511 -11.34 19.38 -3.10
CA SER A 511 -10.04 19.21 -2.43
C SER A 511 -9.07 20.33 -2.82
N LYS A 512 -9.01 20.66 -4.12
CA LYS A 512 -8.18 21.78 -4.60
C LYS A 512 -8.58 23.12 -4.00
N LEU A 513 -9.88 23.40 -3.90
CA LEU A 513 -10.36 24.60 -3.23
C LEU A 513 -9.96 24.62 -1.76
N HIS A 514 -10.06 23.50 -1.04
CA HIS A 514 -9.69 23.44 0.38
C HIS A 514 -8.18 23.57 0.64
N LEU A 515 -7.34 23.15 -0.31
CA LEU A 515 -5.89 23.31 -0.22
C LEU A 515 -5.44 24.74 -0.58
N ARG A 516 -6.13 25.40 -1.51
CA ARG A 516 -5.77 26.75 -1.98
C ARG A 516 -6.41 27.87 -1.16
N ALA A 517 -7.68 27.72 -0.79
CA ALA A 517 -8.41 28.74 -0.06
C ALA A 517 -7.97 28.74 1.41
N LYS A 518 -6.98 29.57 1.75
CA LYS A 518 -6.50 29.79 3.13
C LYS A 518 -7.43 30.69 3.97
N GLY A 519 -8.55 31.16 3.38
CA GLY A 519 -9.51 32.08 3.96
C GLY A 519 -10.41 32.70 2.89
N CYS A 520 -11.23 33.69 3.26
CA CYS A 520 -11.87 34.58 2.29
C CYS A 520 -11.07 35.87 2.20
N PHE A 521 -10.40 36.09 1.07
CA PHE A 521 -9.56 37.27 0.85
C PHE A 521 -10.41 38.45 0.35
N THR A 522 -11.49 38.75 1.08
CA THR A 522 -12.52 39.71 0.70
C THR A 522 -11.91 41.06 0.33
N PHE A 523 -12.21 41.53 -0.88
CA PHE A 523 -11.72 42.76 -1.51
C PHE A 523 -10.22 42.84 -1.80
N ASN A 524 -9.44 41.79 -1.54
CA ASN A 524 -8.00 41.82 -1.80
C ASN A 524 -7.68 41.56 -3.30
N SER A 525 -6.56 42.08 -3.80
CA SER A 525 -6.04 41.78 -5.14
C SER A 525 -5.73 40.31 -5.38
N THR A 526 -5.52 39.52 -4.33
CA THR A 526 -5.27 38.07 -4.40
C THR A 526 -6.53 37.23 -4.17
N ALA A 527 -7.72 37.84 -4.21
CA ALA A 527 -9.00 37.15 -4.11
C ALA A 527 -9.19 36.11 -5.21
N ASP A 528 -9.22 34.82 -4.85
CA ASP A 528 -9.28 33.69 -5.79
C ASP A 528 -10.39 32.66 -5.47
N GLY A 529 -11.22 32.93 -4.46
CA GLY A 529 -12.21 31.98 -3.95
C GLY A 529 -12.55 32.21 -2.48
N TYR A 530 -13.30 31.27 -1.89
CA TYR A 530 -13.64 31.30 -0.48
C TYR A 530 -13.22 30.00 0.21
N ALA A 531 -12.85 30.08 1.48
CA ALA A 531 -12.70 28.92 2.37
C ALA A 531 -14.04 28.62 3.06
N ARG A 532 -14.26 27.38 3.48
CA ARG A 532 -15.47 27.01 4.23
C ARG A 532 -15.29 27.29 5.72
N GLY A 533 -16.35 27.81 6.32
CA GLY A 533 -16.46 28.02 7.76
C GLY A 533 -17.59 27.17 8.34
N GLU A 534 -17.60 27.03 9.66
CA GLU A 534 -18.69 26.44 10.41
C GLU A 534 -19.35 27.51 11.27
N LEU A 535 -20.67 27.45 11.42
CA LEU A 535 -21.41 28.29 12.36
C LEU A 535 -22.61 27.52 12.91
N CYS A 536 -22.77 27.57 14.23
CA CYS A 536 -24.02 27.25 14.90
C CYS A 536 -24.44 28.48 15.71
N GLY A 537 -25.67 28.95 15.50
CA GLY A 537 -26.18 30.15 16.17
C GLY A 537 -27.69 30.26 16.09
N ALA A 538 -28.26 31.06 16.99
CA ALA A 538 -29.69 31.35 17.01
C ALA A 538 -29.91 32.81 17.40
N LEU A 539 -30.99 33.41 16.88
CA LEU A 539 -31.46 34.74 17.25
C LEU A 539 -32.91 34.64 17.72
N CYS A 540 -33.23 35.36 18.80
CA CYS A 540 -34.58 35.47 19.31
C CYS A 540 -35.14 36.85 18.94
N PHE A 541 -36.29 36.87 18.27
CA PHE A 541 -36.97 38.09 17.86
C PHE A 541 -38.19 38.33 18.75
N ALA A 542 -38.38 39.57 19.18
CA ALA A 542 -39.55 40.00 19.94
C ALA A 542 -40.13 41.26 19.31
N LEU A 543 -41.45 41.27 19.08
CA LEU A 543 -42.16 42.45 18.61
C LEU A 543 -42.46 43.36 19.82
N LYS A 544 -41.52 44.26 20.13
CA LYS A 544 -41.63 45.25 21.21
C LYS A 544 -40.86 46.52 20.87
N GLN A 545 -41.01 47.57 21.69
CA GLN A 545 -40.17 48.75 21.59
C GLN A 545 -38.71 48.40 21.92
N PHE A 546 -37.77 49.10 21.28
CA PHE A 546 -36.36 48.96 21.57
C PHE A 546 -36.05 49.50 22.97
N GLU A 547 -35.65 48.60 23.86
CA GLU A 547 -35.35 48.90 25.26
C GLU A 547 -34.05 48.21 25.66
N PRO A 548 -32.90 48.88 25.50
CA PRO A 548 -31.61 48.27 25.82
C PRO A 548 -31.49 47.96 27.32
N GLN A 549 -32.14 48.76 28.19
CA GLN A 549 -32.16 48.51 29.63
C GLN A 549 -32.86 47.20 30.01
N THR A 550 -33.74 46.68 29.16
CA THR A 550 -34.47 45.41 29.36
C THR A 550 -33.93 44.28 28.48
N GLY A 551 -32.78 44.48 27.84
CA GLY A 551 -32.03 43.45 27.13
C GLY A 551 -32.18 43.44 25.60
N SER A 552 -32.75 44.48 24.98
CA SER A 552 -32.73 44.59 23.51
C SER A 552 -31.32 44.91 23.00
N ILE A 553 -30.79 44.07 22.10
CA ILE A 553 -29.43 44.23 21.54
C ILE A 553 -29.43 45.17 20.31
N CYS A 554 -30.34 44.91 19.37
CA CYS A 554 -30.50 45.64 18.11
C CYS A 554 -31.98 45.55 17.67
N CYS A 555 -32.37 46.38 16.70
CA CYS A 555 -33.62 46.26 15.94
C CYS A 555 -33.33 45.72 14.55
N LEU A 556 -34.15 44.80 14.06
CA LEU A 556 -34.25 44.52 12.62
C LEU A 556 -35.10 45.64 11.99
N ALA A 557 -34.45 46.58 11.32
CA ALA A 557 -35.09 47.74 10.71
C ALA A 557 -35.82 47.39 9.40
N GLY A 558 -35.35 46.36 8.69
CA GLY A 558 -36.00 45.80 7.51
C GLY A 558 -35.29 44.56 7.00
N SER A 559 -35.98 43.72 6.21
CA SER A 559 -35.38 42.54 5.58
C SER A 559 -36.15 42.10 4.35
N GLN A 560 -35.44 41.82 3.25
CA GLN A 560 -36.04 41.38 2.00
C GLN A 560 -35.21 40.26 1.38
N ALA A 561 -35.87 39.45 0.55
CA ALA A 561 -35.23 38.48 -0.32
C ALA A 561 -35.78 38.59 -1.74
N ASN A 562 -34.93 38.29 -2.73
CA ASN A 562 -35.33 38.18 -4.14
C ASN A 562 -34.50 37.12 -4.87
N GLN A 563 -34.60 37.06 -6.20
CA GLN A 563 -33.84 36.11 -7.02
C GLN A 563 -33.29 36.77 -8.30
N ASP A 564 -32.12 36.33 -8.73
CA ASP A 564 -31.33 36.86 -9.84
C ASP A 564 -31.99 36.77 -11.23
N GLY A 565 -32.94 35.86 -11.37
CA GLY A 565 -33.55 35.45 -12.63
C GLY A 565 -32.55 34.74 -13.54
N ARG A 566 -32.61 35.05 -14.83
CA ARG A 566 -31.64 34.55 -15.82
C ARG A 566 -30.39 35.43 -15.78
N SER A 567 -29.34 34.93 -15.12
CA SER A 567 -27.99 35.50 -15.13
C SER A 567 -27.11 34.89 -16.24
N ALA A 568 -25.84 35.29 -16.32
CA ALA A 568 -24.90 34.83 -17.35
C ALA A 568 -24.61 33.31 -17.27
N SER A 569 -24.70 32.73 -16.08
CA SER A 569 -24.71 31.30 -15.80
C SER A 569 -25.53 31.07 -14.53
N LEU A 570 -25.95 29.83 -14.26
CA LEU A 570 -26.74 29.49 -13.05
C LEU A 570 -26.11 30.01 -11.75
N THR A 571 -24.79 30.07 -11.69
CA THR A 571 -24.02 30.44 -10.50
C THR A 571 -23.43 31.85 -10.55
N ALA A 572 -23.61 32.57 -11.66
CA ALA A 572 -23.12 33.94 -11.79
C ALA A 572 -24.05 34.92 -11.06
N PRO A 573 -23.53 35.81 -10.21
CA PRO A 573 -24.33 36.80 -9.50
C PRO A 573 -24.93 37.86 -10.44
N ASN A 574 -26.08 38.42 -10.07
CA ASN A 574 -26.76 39.48 -10.83
C ASN A 574 -26.80 40.82 -10.08
N GLY A 575 -25.94 41.75 -10.48
CA GLY A 575 -25.87 43.08 -9.84
C GLY A 575 -27.20 43.85 -9.79
N PRO A 576 -27.96 43.96 -10.90
CA PRO A 576 -29.29 44.58 -10.88
C PRO A 576 -30.29 43.94 -9.90
N ALA A 577 -30.23 42.64 -9.67
CA ALA A 577 -31.06 41.96 -8.67
C ALA A 577 -30.62 42.30 -7.24
N GLN A 578 -29.31 42.34 -6.99
CA GLN A 578 -28.75 42.81 -5.71
C GLN A 578 -29.16 44.26 -5.41
N GLU A 579 -29.05 45.17 -6.38
CA GLU A 579 -29.51 46.56 -6.25
C GLU A 579 -30.99 46.64 -5.85
N LYS A 580 -31.85 45.83 -6.49
CA LYS A 580 -33.29 45.80 -6.20
C LYS A 580 -33.57 45.30 -4.79
N CYS A 581 -32.83 44.30 -4.32
CA CYS A 581 -32.98 43.75 -2.98
C CYS A 581 -32.64 44.82 -1.93
N ILE A 582 -31.46 45.46 -2.05
CA ILE A 582 -31.01 46.51 -1.14
C ILE A 582 -32.00 47.69 -1.12
N LYS A 583 -32.42 48.18 -2.29
CA LYS A 583 -33.42 49.26 -2.40
C LYS A 583 -34.76 48.90 -1.76
N ALA A 584 -35.16 47.63 -1.79
CA ALA A 584 -36.41 47.19 -1.17
C ALA A 584 -36.33 47.26 0.36
N VAL A 585 -35.21 46.84 0.95
CA VAL A 585 -34.99 46.93 2.40
C VAL A 585 -34.90 48.37 2.86
N LEU A 586 -34.17 49.25 2.16
CA LEU A 586 -34.09 50.67 2.51
C LEU A 586 -35.48 51.33 2.51
N ARG A 587 -36.34 50.99 1.55
CA ARG A 587 -37.73 51.47 1.52
C ARG A 587 -38.57 50.91 2.67
N GLU A 588 -38.42 49.63 3.00
CA GLU A 588 -39.11 49.00 4.12
C GLU A 588 -38.72 49.65 5.45
N ALA A 589 -37.42 49.88 5.64
CA ALA A 589 -36.85 50.51 6.83
C ALA A 589 -37.08 52.03 6.89
N GLY A 590 -37.56 52.66 5.80
CA GLY A 590 -37.73 54.11 5.71
C GLY A 590 -36.42 54.90 5.68
N LEU A 591 -35.33 54.27 5.21
CA LEU A 591 -33.98 54.84 5.22
C LEU A 591 -33.58 55.44 3.87
N THR A 592 -32.81 56.52 3.93
CA THR A 592 -31.99 57.02 2.83
C THR A 592 -30.62 56.35 2.84
N PRO A 593 -29.96 56.15 1.69
CA PRO A 593 -28.66 55.46 1.66
C PRO A 593 -27.55 56.16 2.47
N SER A 594 -27.66 57.46 2.69
CA SER A 594 -26.73 58.25 3.52
C SER A 594 -26.86 57.99 5.03
N GLU A 595 -27.94 57.34 5.49
CA GLU A 595 -28.17 57.00 6.90
C GLU A 595 -27.57 55.66 7.31
N VAL A 596 -27.11 54.84 6.35
CA VAL A 596 -26.40 53.59 6.64
C VAL A 596 -24.94 53.89 6.92
N ASP A 597 -24.44 53.42 8.07
CA ASP A 597 -23.07 53.65 8.54
C ASP A 597 -22.14 52.49 8.16
N ILE A 598 -22.65 51.26 8.20
CA ILE A 598 -21.89 50.02 8.00
C ILE A 598 -22.58 49.15 6.95
N PHE A 599 -21.80 48.58 6.04
CA PHE A 599 -22.27 47.61 5.06
C PHE A 599 -21.45 46.33 5.17
N GLU A 600 -22.07 45.31 5.76
CA GLU A 600 -21.57 43.94 5.84
C GLU A 600 -21.89 43.19 4.54
N CYS A 601 -20.90 43.16 3.65
CA CYS A 601 -20.99 42.48 2.38
C CYS A 601 -21.08 40.95 2.54
N HIS A 602 -21.69 40.33 1.54
CA HIS A 602 -21.57 38.90 1.28
C HIS A 602 -20.09 38.53 1.13
N GLY A 603 -19.31 39.27 0.32
CA GLY A 603 -17.85 39.37 0.42
C GLY A 603 -17.10 38.04 0.43
N THR A 604 -17.31 37.21 -0.60
CA THR A 604 -16.72 35.86 -0.65
C THR A 604 -15.23 35.84 -0.92
N GLY A 605 -14.63 36.94 -1.40
CA GLY A 605 -13.23 36.94 -1.81
C GLY A 605 -13.05 36.29 -3.19
N THR A 606 -14.07 36.40 -4.04
CA THR A 606 -13.99 35.88 -5.43
C THR A 606 -13.63 37.00 -6.39
N ALA A 607 -12.79 36.71 -7.38
CA ALA A 607 -12.34 37.69 -8.37
C ALA A 607 -13.48 38.37 -9.15
N LEU A 608 -14.59 37.65 -9.39
CA LEU A 608 -15.76 38.15 -10.09
C LEU A 608 -16.85 38.70 -9.15
N GLY A 609 -17.10 38.03 -8.02
CA GLY A 609 -18.22 38.36 -7.15
C GLY A 609 -18.02 39.67 -6.39
N ASP A 610 -16.82 39.89 -5.83
CA ASP A 610 -16.54 41.10 -5.05
C ASP A 610 -16.73 42.39 -5.88
N PRO A 611 -16.22 42.52 -7.13
CA PRO A 611 -16.51 43.69 -7.96
C PRO A 611 -17.99 43.89 -8.28
N ILE A 612 -18.75 42.81 -8.53
CA ILE A 612 -20.18 42.90 -8.85
C ILE A 612 -20.97 43.39 -7.63
N GLU A 613 -20.71 42.80 -6.46
CA GLU A 613 -21.33 43.21 -5.21
C GLU A 613 -21.03 44.68 -4.91
N VAL A 614 -19.75 45.06 -4.99
CA VAL A 614 -19.32 46.42 -4.68
C VAL A 614 -19.91 47.44 -5.65
N GLY A 615 -19.91 47.14 -6.94
CA GLY A 615 -20.54 48.00 -7.94
C GLY A 615 -22.04 48.18 -7.69
N SER A 616 -22.72 47.10 -7.28
CA SER A 616 -24.16 47.08 -7.06
C SER A 616 -24.54 47.91 -5.83
N PHE A 617 -23.88 47.71 -4.68
CA PHE A 617 -24.18 48.54 -3.52
C PHE A 617 -23.70 49.97 -3.72
N LYS A 618 -22.51 50.25 -4.31
CA LYS A 618 -22.04 51.62 -4.60
C LYS A 618 -23.10 52.41 -5.36
N LYS A 619 -23.75 51.79 -6.36
CA LYS A 619 -24.81 52.42 -7.16
C LYS A 619 -26.09 52.73 -6.35
N VAL A 620 -26.42 51.92 -5.35
CA VAL A 620 -27.52 52.21 -4.42
C VAL A 620 -27.11 53.29 -3.42
N MET A 621 -25.94 53.14 -2.80
CA MET A 621 -25.45 53.96 -1.70
C MET A 621 -25.01 55.36 -2.14
N SER A 622 -24.71 55.56 -3.42
CA SER A 622 -24.39 56.88 -3.99
C SER A 622 -25.63 57.69 -4.40
N ALA A 623 -26.85 57.16 -4.21
CA ALA A 623 -28.07 57.86 -4.64
C ALA A 623 -28.38 59.12 -3.80
N THR A 624 -27.79 59.26 -2.62
CA THR A 624 -27.83 60.48 -1.81
C THR A 624 -26.42 60.92 -1.42
N PRO A 625 -26.12 62.23 -1.36
CA PRO A 625 -24.85 62.72 -0.86
C PRO A 625 -24.67 62.30 0.60
N ARG A 626 -23.45 61.92 0.98
CA ARG A 626 -23.11 61.56 2.37
C ARG A 626 -21.87 62.32 2.82
N ALA A 627 -21.95 62.88 4.03
CA ALA A 627 -20.87 63.65 4.64
C ALA A 627 -19.79 62.73 5.21
N GLU A 628 -20.19 61.69 5.93
CA GLU A 628 -19.28 60.69 6.49
C GLU A 628 -19.13 59.49 5.57
N PRO A 629 -17.94 58.86 5.46
CA PRO A 629 -17.72 57.65 4.65
C PRO A 629 -18.40 56.36 5.19
N LEU A 630 -18.66 55.40 4.31
CA LEU A 630 -19.42 54.17 4.59
C LEU A 630 -18.40 53.10 4.95
N SER A 631 -18.58 52.45 6.10
CA SER A 631 -17.68 51.35 6.48
C SER A 631 -18.11 50.06 5.80
N ILE A 632 -17.22 49.44 5.03
CA ILE A 632 -17.50 48.21 4.28
C ILE A 632 -16.76 47.06 4.95
N THR A 633 -17.50 46.04 5.36
CA THR A 633 -16.99 44.91 6.17
C THR A 633 -17.45 43.57 5.61
N SER A 634 -16.78 42.49 5.99
CA SER A 634 -17.29 41.12 5.82
C SER A 634 -16.73 40.18 6.89
N SER A 635 -17.62 39.49 7.58
CA SER A 635 -17.37 38.41 8.56
C SER A 635 -16.63 37.24 7.94
N LYS A 636 -16.81 37.00 6.63
CA LYS A 636 -16.14 35.91 5.94
C LYS A 636 -14.63 36.05 5.92
N SER A 637 -14.12 37.28 5.97
CA SER A 637 -12.69 37.49 6.14
C SER A 637 -12.19 36.82 7.43
N ASN A 638 -12.95 36.88 8.52
CA ASN A 638 -12.58 36.35 9.84
C ASN A 638 -12.83 34.85 10.01
N ILE A 639 -14.00 34.38 9.56
CA ILE A 639 -14.50 33.03 9.89
C ILE A 639 -14.77 32.17 8.66
N ALA A 640 -14.26 32.58 7.50
CA ALA A 640 -14.52 31.95 6.22
C ALA A 640 -16.03 31.93 5.87
N HIS A 641 -16.41 31.22 4.81
CA HIS A 641 -17.80 31.14 4.37
C HIS A 641 -18.56 30.04 5.12
N ALA A 642 -19.36 30.43 6.12
CA ALA A 642 -20.19 29.51 6.91
C ALA A 642 -21.43 28.94 6.19
N GLU A 643 -21.42 28.87 4.86
CA GLU A 643 -22.50 28.38 3.99
C GLU A 643 -23.93 28.76 4.45
N GLY A 644 -24.74 27.78 4.87
CA GLY A 644 -26.11 28.01 5.36
C GLY A 644 -26.18 28.96 6.57
N GLY A 645 -25.11 29.04 7.36
CA GLY A 645 -24.94 30.00 8.46
C GLY A 645 -24.36 31.36 8.05
N ALA A 646 -23.93 31.57 6.80
CA ALA A 646 -23.19 32.78 6.41
C ALA A 646 -23.99 34.08 6.57
N GLY A 647 -25.29 34.07 6.23
CA GLY A 647 -26.17 35.22 6.45
C GLY A 647 -26.37 35.52 7.94
N LEU A 648 -26.51 34.47 8.76
CA LEU A 648 -26.62 34.59 10.21
C LEU A 648 -25.34 35.17 10.82
N ALA A 649 -24.16 34.69 10.42
CA ALA A 649 -22.88 35.23 10.87
C ALA A 649 -22.75 36.73 10.59
N GLY A 650 -23.05 37.15 9.35
CA GLY A 650 -23.02 38.57 8.98
C GLY A 650 -24.01 39.40 9.78
N PHE A 651 -25.25 38.93 9.94
CA PHE A 651 -26.26 39.66 10.70
C PHE A 651 -25.95 39.73 12.20
N PHE A 652 -25.40 38.64 12.78
CA PHE A 652 -24.93 38.61 14.16
C PHE A 652 -23.83 39.66 14.38
N LYS A 653 -22.88 39.75 13.44
CA LYS A 653 -21.85 40.78 13.42
C LYS A 653 -22.43 42.19 13.30
N CYS A 654 -23.41 42.43 12.43
CA CYS A 654 -24.11 43.72 12.34
C CYS A 654 -24.73 44.14 13.68
N CYS A 655 -25.46 43.23 14.36
CA CYS A 655 -26.04 43.54 15.67
C CYS A 655 -25.00 43.90 16.72
N LEU A 656 -23.84 43.23 16.73
CA LEU A 656 -22.72 43.61 17.61
C LEU A 656 -22.13 44.96 17.23
N GLN A 657 -21.92 45.24 15.94
CA GLN A 657 -21.35 46.51 15.47
C GLN A 657 -22.26 47.71 15.81
N VAL A 658 -23.58 47.60 15.63
CA VAL A 658 -24.50 48.70 15.97
C VAL A 658 -24.68 48.87 17.48
N SER A 659 -24.61 47.79 18.27
CA SER A 659 -24.65 47.89 19.74
C SER A 659 -23.38 48.52 20.34
N GLN A 660 -22.29 48.56 19.59
CA GLN A 660 -21.03 49.21 19.95
C GLN A 660 -20.81 50.55 19.22
N CYS A 661 -21.62 50.84 18.19
CA CYS A 661 -21.40 51.97 17.28
C CYS A 661 -19.96 51.95 16.73
N GLU A 662 -19.51 50.77 16.30
CA GLU A 662 -18.15 50.52 15.84
C GLU A 662 -18.14 49.51 14.69
N ALA A 663 -17.52 49.89 13.58
CA ALA A 663 -17.29 49.04 12.42
C ALA A 663 -15.99 48.24 12.59
N SER A 664 -16.06 46.95 12.28
CA SER A 664 -14.94 46.03 12.40
C SER A 664 -14.06 46.00 11.14
N PRO A 665 -12.78 45.61 11.27
CA PRO A 665 -11.88 45.50 10.14
C PRO A 665 -12.12 44.25 9.27
N ASN A 666 -11.70 44.31 8.01
CA ASN A 666 -11.56 43.15 7.13
C ASN A 666 -10.16 42.56 7.29
N VAL A 667 -10.08 41.33 7.79
CA VAL A 667 -8.78 40.64 7.86
C VAL A 667 -8.35 40.20 6.47
N HIS A 668 -7.04 40.08 6.25
CA HIS A 668 -6.42 39.79 4.94
C HIS A 668 -6.46 40.91 3.89
N LEU A 669 -7.15 42.04 4.10
CA LEU A 669 -7.14 43.15 3.14
C LEU A 669 -5.82 43.95 3.21
N LYS A 670 -4.83 43.56 2.40
CA LYS A 670 -3.51 44.24 2.31
C LYS A 670 -3.41 45.13 1.08
N VAL A 671 -3.89 44.64 -0.06
CA VAL A 671 -3.88 45.35 -1.35
C VAL A 671 -5.28 45.20 -1.93
N LYS A 672 -5.94 46.31 -2.26
CA LYS A 672 -7.32 46.30 -2.78
C LYS A 672 -7.35 45.67 -4.19
N ASN A 673 -8.39 44.90 -4.47
CA ASN A 673 -8.67 44.40 -5.82
C ASN A 673 -8.78 45.58 -6.82
N PRO A 674 -7.99 45.58 -7.92
CA PRO A 674 -7.99 46.66 -8.89
C PRO A 674 -9.31 46.77 -9.66
N HIS A 675 -10.11 45.70 -9.73
CA HIS A 675 -11.41 45.69 -10.39
C HIS A 675 -12.54 46.30 -9.55
N ILE A 676 -12.27 46.60 -8.27
CA ILE A 676 -13.22 47.30 -7.41
C ILE A 676 -13.01 48.81 -7.55
N ASP A 677 -13.93 49.48 -8.26
CA ASP A 677 -13.92 50.93 -8.41
C ASP A 677 -14.67 51.63 -7.25
N MET A 678 -13.91 52.33 -6.40
CA MET A 678 -14.45 53.18 -5.32
C MET A 678 -14.24 54.68 -5.59
N GLU A 679 -13.74 55.05 -6.76
CA GLU A 679 -13.49 56.45 -7.08
C GLU A 679 -14.79 57.26 -6.98
N GLY A 680 -14.71 58.44 -6.36
CA GLY A 680 -15.85 59.34 -6.15
C GLY A 680 -16.90 58.88 -5.14
N PHE A 681 -16.72 57.74 -4.46
CA PHE A 681 -17.66 57.24 -3.46
C PHE A 681 -17.05 57.25 -2.04
N PRO A 682 -17.52 58.12 -1.13
CA PRO A 682 -16.99 58.20 0.23
C PRO A 682 -17.22 56.90 1.03
N CYS A 683 -16.17 56.09 1.17
CA CYS A 683 -16.19 54.82 1.89
C CYS A 683 -14.85 54.47 2.56
N HIS A 684 -14.90 53.55 3.52
CA HIS A 684 -13.75 52.91 4.15
C HIS A 684 -13.84 51.40 4.00
N MET A 685 -12.79 50.78 3.46
CA MET A 685 -12.54 49.36 3.64
C MET A 685 -11.52 49.22 4.77
N LEU A 686 -12.02 48.86 5.95
CA LEU A 686 -11.29 49.01 7.21
C LEU A 686 -10.22 47.92 7.40
N SER A 687 -9.02 48.32 7.82
CA SER A 687 -7.95 47.43 8.30
C SER A 687 -7.82 47.43 9.84
N GLU A 688 -8.42 48.43 10.49
CA GLU A 688 -8.58 48.58 11.94
C GLU A 688 -10.03 49.00 12.22
N SER A 689 -10.50 48.82 13.46
CA SER A 689 -11.88 49.19 13.78
C SER A 689 -12.08 50.71 13.78
N LEU A 690 -13.30 51.15 13.48
CA LEU A 690 -13.64 52.57 13.37
C LEU A 690 -15.00 52.85 14.00
N CYS A 691 -15.07 53.80 14.93
CA CYS A 691 -16.32 54.25 15.52
C CYS A 691 -17.24 54.88 14.45
N THR A 692 -18.54 54.63 14.58
CA THR A 692 -19.56 55.30 13.76
C THR A 692 -19.80 56.74 14.26
N ARG A 693 -20.60 57.49 13.50
CA ARG A 693 -20.78 58.94 13.65
C ARG A 693 -21.55 59.36 14.90
N GLN A 694 -22.40 58.50 15.44
CA GLN A 694 -23.37 58.82 16.49
C GLN A 694 -23.39 57.73 17.57
N ASP A 695 -24.15 57.99 18.64
CA ASP A 695 -24.48 56.97 19.66
C ASP A 695 -25.53 55.96 19.16
N ASP A 696 -26.01 56.09 17.92
CA ASP A 696 -26.67 55.03 17.14
C ASP A 696 -25.94 54.76 15.81
N ALA A 697 -26.26 53.59 15.24
CA ALA A 697 -25.79 53.21 13.92
C ALA A 697 -26.80 52.33 13.19
N TYR A 698 -26.77 52.42 11.85
CA TYR A 698 -27.38 51.45 10.95
C TYR A 698 -26.31 50.57 10.27
N ALA A 699 -26.56 49.27 10.23
CA ALA A 699 -25.71 48.30 9.56
C ALA A 699 -26.51 47.36 8.64
N GLY A 700 -26.24 47.44 7.34
CA GLY A 700 -26.85 46.57 6.33
C GLY A 700 -26.02 45.30 6.13
N VAL A 701 -26.66 44.14 6.00
CA VAL A 701 -26.01 42.87 5.66
C VAL A 701 -26.56 42.27 4.39
N SER A 702 -25.67 41.85 3.49
CA SER A 702 -26.01 41.12 2.26
C SER A 702 -25.62 39.65 2.35
N SER A 703 -26.49 38.78 1.82
CA SER A 703 -26.17 37.36 1.61
C SER A 703 -26.72 36.88 0.27
N PHE A 704 -25.83 36.44 -0.62
CA PHE A 704 -26.18 36.03 -1.98
C PHE A 704 -25.89 34.54 -2.16
N GLY A 705 -26.94 33.73 -2.29
CA GLY A 705 -26.81 32.30 -2.50
C GLY A 705 -26.32 31.99 -3.91
N PHE A 706 -25.48 30.97 -4.06
CA PHE A 706 -24.94 30.59 -5.38
C PHE A 706 -26.01 30.19 -6.40
N GLY A 707 -27.21 29.79 -5.96
CA GLY A 707 -28.38 29.54 -6.81
C GLY A 707 -29.17 30.80 -7.21
N GLY A 708 -28.66 31.99 -6.88
CA GLY A 708 -29.22 33.28 -7.27
C GLY A 708 -30.27 33.86 -6.32
N THR A 709 -30.56 33.24 -5.17
CA THR A 709 -31.43 33.85 -4.14
C THR A 709 -30.63 34.86 -3.33
N ASN A 710 -31.06 36.11 -3.32
CA ASN A 710 -30.44 37.17 -2.53
C ASN A 710 -31.28 37.48 -1.30
N ALA A 711 -30.61 37.83 -0.20
CA ALA A 711 -31.23 38.42 0.97
C ALA A 711 -30.42 39.64 1.42
N HIS A 712 -31.13 40.64 1.93
CA HIS A 712 -30.54 41.80 2.57
C HIS A 712 -31.35 42.18 3.82
N ALA A 713 -30.69 42.69 4.85
CA ALA A 713 -31.33 43.13 6.08
C ALA A 713 -30.60 44.32 6.69
N GLU A 714 -31.35 45.18 7.38
CA GLU A 714 -30.82 46.36 8.08
C GLU A 714 -30.97 46.17 9.59
N ALA A 715 -29.87 46.33 10.32
CA ALA A 715 -29.87 46.38 11.77
C ALA A 715 -29.72 47.84 12.24
N TRP A 716 -30.48 48.22 13.26
CA TRP A 716 -30.30 49.49 13.97
C TRP A 716 -29.97 49.21 15.44
N GLY A 717 -29.14 50.04 16.04
CA GLY A 717 -28.85 49.96 17.46
C GLY A 717 -28.28 51.25 18.01
N ARG A 718 -28.11 51.29 19.32
CA ARG A 718 -27.42 52.35 20.05
C ARG A 718 -26.26 51.79 20.82
N ASN A 719 -25.27 52.63 21.10
CA ASN A 719 -24.15 52.28 21.94
C ASN A 719 -24.64 51.91 23.34
N ILE A 720 -24.51 50.63 23.69
CA ILE A 720 -24.87 50.05 24.98
C ILE A 720 -23.65 49.38 25.64
N MET A 721 -22.45 49.63 25.11
CA MET A 721 -21.19 48.98 25.45
C MET A 721 -20.11 50.04 25.69
N ASN A 722 -19.58 50.14 26.91
CA ASN A 722 -18.40 50.98 27.11
C ASN A 722 -17.16 50.34 26.44
N SER A 723 -16.12 51.15 26.19
CA SER A 723 -14.86 50.75 25.54
C SER A 723 -14.05 49.63 26.22
N ARG A 724 -14.60 49.01 27.29
CA ARG A 724 -14.03 47.83 27.96
C ARG A 724 -14.86 46.56 27.76
N GLY A 725 -15.89 46.57 26.90
CA GLY A 725 -16.66 45.38 26.52
C GLY A 725 -17.60 44.83 27.60
N ASN A 726 -17.86 45.60 28.66
CA ASN A 726 -18.85 45.22 29.67
C ASN A 726 -20.24 45.63 29.19
N LEU A 727 -21.05 44.66 28.78
CA LEU A 727 -22.49 44.85 28.66
C LEU A 727 -23.04 45.20 30.05
N GLU A 728 -23.78 46.29 30.19
CA GLU A 728 -24.79 46.40 31.26
C GLU A 728 -25.98 45.48 30.89
N LEU A 729 -25.73 44.17 30.77
CA LEU A 729 -26.82 43.20 30.68
C LEU A 729 -27.60 43.24 32.00
N PRO A 730 -28.94 43.20 31.97
CA PRO A 730 -29.70 42.75 33.13
C PRO A 730 -29.11 41.42 33.59
N LYS A 731 -28.87 41.26 34.90
CA LYS A 731 -28.29 40.05 35.52
C LYS A 731 -28.66 38.79 34.73
N VAL A 732 -27.65 38.20 34.09
CA VAL A 732 -27.76 36.93 33.36
C VAL A 732 -28.49 35.93 34.26
N LEU A 733 -29.62 35.41 33.78
CA LEU A 733 -30.25 34.23 34.38
C LEU A 733 -29.18 33.13 34.39
N GLU A 734 -28.75 32.70 35.58
CA GLU A 734 -27.88 31.54 35.72
C GLU A 734 -28.54 30.38 34.97
N LEU A 735 -27.87 29.88 33.93
CA LEU A 735 -28.30 28.67 33.24
C LEU A 735 -28.44 27.56 34.30
N PRO A 736 -29.55 26.79 34.32
CA PRO A 736 -29.65 25.65 35.22
C PRO A 736 -28.42 24.76 35.02
N LYS A 737 -27.75 24.37 36.11
CA LYS A 737 -26.51 23.56 36.12
C LYS A 737 -26.59 22.20 35.40
N ASN A 738 -27.71 21.88 34.77
CA ASN A 738 -28.04 20.58 34.19
C ASN A 738 -28.28 20.60 32.66
N ILE A 739 -27.92 21.66 31.95
CA ILE A 739 -27.88 21.62 30.48
C ILE A 739 -26.49 21.10 30.08
N LYS A 740 -26.43 19.86 29.61
CA LYS A 740 -25.20 19.17 29.16
C LYS A 740 -24.69 19.73 27.84
#